data_AF-A0A7J7MM63-F1
#
_entry.id   AF-A0A7J7MM63-F1
#
_cell.length_a   1.000
_cell.length_b   1.000
_cell.length_c   1.000
_cell.angle_alpha   90.00
_cell.angle_beta   90.00
_cell.angle_gamma   90.00
#
_symmetry.space_group_name_H-M   'P 1'
#
loop_
_entity.id
_entity.type
_entity.pdbx_description
1 polymer ?
#
loop_
_entity_poly.entity_id
_entity_poly.type
_entity_poly.pdbx_seq_one_letter_code
_entity_poly.pdbx_strand_id
1 'polypeptide(L)'
;MMRNFFNRGGSSSDTSPQSSPSPSPLTPPPPLYSPSMPNIFSTETTGPARPLRLVYFDEKGKFRMDPEAVSMLQLVKGPIGVVSVCGRARQGKSFILNQGTYSTQIFSLAVLLSSMFIYNQMGGIDEAALDRLSLVTEMTKHIRVRASGGKSTVSELGQFSPIFVWLLRDFYLDLAEDDRKITPRDYLELALRPMQGTGKDTSPKNEIRESIRALFPDRECFTLVRPLNNENDLRRLDQISLNRLRPEFRSGLDALTKFVFERTRPKQFGATVMTGPILAGVTQSFLDALNNGAVPTISSSWQVFRIPVPSLSCHFDLLQSVEEAECRRAYDSASEVYMSSFDRSKPPDEVTIRESHEEAVQKSLAAFNSRAVGAGSVRQKYEKHLQTFLRKAFEVPYRSPLTSHAFLGVCASQIPGQVVAARNLGLVALGSNSSWVTAGSDYKRNAFLEADLRCSNTIQGMEKKLRAACHLPDAKIDNVLKLLDDLLSEYEASSHGPGKWQKLATFLQQSLEGPIVDFFKKQLDHSGSEKGALMLKCRSIEDKVGLLNKQLEASDKNKTEYLRRYENAINDKKSLSDDYTGRITNLQSKCSSLEERCLTLMKSQDSAKHESAEWRRKYERISSKQKAEEDQANAEIVTLKSRTSAAEAMLAAAREQAHSALEEAAEWKQKFNLAARETKAALEKAATVQERTTKQNQLREDALREEFFAILAEKEDEVKDKTAKIEYTDQRLTTLSMELKAAESKMENYDLETLSLKHKIKELVEKLESAKETSQSFERDAKILEQERSHLEEKYLSDFKRFEESQERFRIAEKEAKRATEWADKARAEAATAQKEKSEVQRVAMERSTQIERTERQIETLERLKSDLMDEVERFRVSEMDALSKVSLLEARVEEREKEIESLLKSNNKERATNVQVLQGLLQTERTARAEANARAESLSMQLQSTQEKLDLLQQEMTSVRLNETALDSKLKTASHGKRLRSENYDVGMESVQDMEVDDRIVRGRKRSKSTASPLKPQHPYAEDGGSVIRVGADEDNTTNSQKTESEDYTKLTILKLKQELTKHGFGAELLQLKNPNKKDFLSLYEKHMLEK
;
A
#
# COMPACT_ATOMS: atom_id res chain seq x y z
N MET A 1 -126.64 -29.19 -7.68
CA MET A 1 -126.63 -30.61 -7.24
C MET A 1 -125.18 -31.12 -7.24
N MET A 2 -124.82 -31.96 -6.25
CA MET A 2 -123.66 -32.89 -6.19
C MET A 2 -122.24 -32.35 -6.55
N ARG A 3 -121.35 -32.16 -5.56
CA ARG A 3 -120.47 -33.16 -4.88
C ARG A 3 -119.23 -33.54 -5.72
N ASN A 4 -118.03 -33.05 -5.38
CA ASN A 4 -117.09 -33.56 -4.35
C ASN A 4 -116.50 -34.94 -4.66
N PHE A 5 -115.15 -35.07 -4.77
CA PHE A 5 -114.38 -36.19 -4.17
C PHE A 5 -112.85 -35.90 -4.06
N PHE A 6 -112.39 -35.79 -2.80
CA PHE A 6 -111.08 -36.15 -2.20
C PHE A 6 -109.68 -35.56 -2.57
N ASN A 7 -109.01 -35.11 -1.49
CA ASN A 7 -107.59 -34.79 -1.25
C ASN A 7 -106.56 -35.91 -1.54
N ARG A 8 -105.28 -35.55 -1.82
CA ARG A 8 -104.13 -35.63 -0.85
C ARG A 8 -102.77 -35.16 -1.43
N GLY A 9 -101.94 -34.46 -0.63
CA GLY A 9 -100.45 -34.59 -0.70
C GLY A 9 -99.55 -33.33 -0.62
N GLY A 10 -98.92 -33.09 0.55
CA GLY A 10 -97.66 -32.32 0.77
C GLY A 10 -97.65 -30.79 0.51
N SER A 11 -96.76 -29.97 1.07
CA SER A 11 -95.84 -30.11 2.25
C SER A 11 -95.16 -28.74 2.53
N SER A 12 -95.00 -28.34 3.81
CA SER A 12 -94.10 -27.28 4.36
C SER A 12 -94.08 -25.87 3.73
N SER A 13 -94.05 -24.75 4.45
CA SER A 13 -94.24 -24.38 5.87
C SER A 13 -94.57 -22.85 5.89
N ASP A 14 -94.50 -22.01 6.93
CA ASP A 14 -94.00 -22.08 8.31
C ASP A 14 -94.67 -20.98 9.19
N THR A 15 -94.63 -21.08 10.52
CA THR A 15 -94.99 -19.96 11.44
C THR A 15 -94.58 -20.21 12.91
N SER A 16 -93.90 -19.21 13.50
CA SER A 16 -93.65 -18.78 14.92
C SER A 16 -94.52 -19.29 16.11
N PRO A 17 -94.20 -19.01 17.42
CA PRO A 17 -92.93 -18.66 18.14
C PRO A 17 -92.78 -19.23 19.62
N GLN A 18 -91.81 -18.69 20.40
CA GLN A 18 -91.82 -18.39 21.88
C GLN A 18 -91.28 -19.34 23.01
N SER A 19 -90.11 -18.93 23.59
CA SER A 19 -89.77 -18.61 25.02
C SER A 19 -89.58 -19.62 26.21
N SER A 20 -88.31 -19.67 26.72
CA SER A 20 -87.85 -19.58 28.16
C SER A 20 -88.04 -20.78 29.15
N PRO A 21 -87.38 -20.84 30.36
CA PRO A 21 -86.44 -19.92 31.05
C PRO A 21 -85.09 -20.56 31.62
N SER A 22 -84.45 -19.92 32.62
CA SER A 22 -83.04 -20.03 33.09
C SER A 22 -82.77 -20.94 34.33
N PRO A 23 -81.54 -21.06 34.92
CA PRO A 23 -80.91 -20.03 35.81
C PRO A 23 -79.35 -19.89 35.77
N SER A 24 -78.80 -18.94 36.57
CA SER A 24 -77.35 -18.61 36.78
C SER A 24 -76.82 -19.11 38.15
N PRO A 25 -75.53 -18.93 38.62
CA PRO A 25 -74.92 -17.60 38.93
C PRO A 25 -73.35 -17.47 39.05
N LEU A 26 -72.90 -16.27 39.51
CA LEU A 26 -71.66 -15.91 40.25
C LEU A 26 -70.32 -15.51 39.56
N THR A 27 -69.65 -14.55 40.20
CA THR A 27 -68.40 -13.83 39.84
C THR A 27 -67.32 -13.92 40.95
N PRO A 28 -66.03 -13.69 40.62
CA PRO A 28 -64.99 -13.28 41.59
C PRO A 28 -64.30 -11.91 41.27
N PRO A 29 -63.49 -11.34 42.19
CA PRO A 29 -63.04 -9.93 42.20
C PRO A 29 -61.60 -9.67 41.64
N PRO A 30 -61.13 -8.39 41.54
CA PRO A 30 -59.89 -8.03 40.83
C PRO A 30 -58.65 -7.78 41.73
N PRO A 31 -57.43 -7.75 41.16
CA PRO A 31 -56.21 -7.22 41.80
C PRO A 31 -55.85 -5.78 41.37
N LEU A 32 -55.00 -5.13 42.17
CA LEU A 32 -54.71 -3.69 42.16
C LEU A 32 -53.42 -3.28 41.40
N TYR A 33 -53.46 -2.07 40.83
CA TYR A 33 -52.38 -1.08 40.63
C TYR A 33 -50.93 -1.50 40.27
N SER A 34 -50.47 -1.02 39.12
CA SER A 34 -49.16 -0.35 38.97
C SER A 34 -49.26 0.73 37.85
N PRO A 35 -48.40 1.76 37.81
CA PRO A 35 -48.83 3.11 37.43
C PRO A 35 -48.79 3.42 35.92
N SER A 36 -49.82 4.10 35.44
CA SER A 36 -49.84 4.79 34.15
C SER A 36 -48.95 6.03 34.17
N MET A 37 -47.91 6.06 33.32
CA MET A 37 -47.24 7.31 32.94
C MET A 37 -48.21 8.23 32.16
N PRO A 38 -48.07 9.56 32.26
CA PRO A 38 -49.03 10.49 31.67
C PRO A 38 -48.96 10.46 30.14
N ASN A 39 -50.12 10.17 29.52
CA ASN A 39 -50.28 10.23 28.07
C ASN A 39 -50.37 11.70 27.63
N ILE A 40 -49.24 12.28 27.22
CA ILE A 40 -49.16 13.61 26.62
C ILE A 40 -48.96 13.44 25.11
N PHE A 41 -49.71 14.22 24.32
CA PHE A 41 -49.88 14.16 22.85
C PHE A 41 -50.94 13.18 22.31
N SER A 42 -52.19 13.43 22.73
CA SER A 42 -53.35 13.22 21.86
C SER A 42 -53.38 14.30 20.76
N THR A 43 -52.83 13.99 19.58
CA THR A 43 -53.17 14.68 18.32
C THR A 43 -53.48 13.64 17.27
N GLU A 44 -54.75 13.54 16.88
CA GLU A 44 -55.23 12.55 15.92
C GLU A 44 -54.61 12.79 14.54
N THR A 45 -53.91 11.79 14.01
CA THR A 45 -53.63 11.69 12.56
C THR A 45 -53.97 10.27 12.11
N THR A 46 -55.23 10.08 11.73
CA THR A 46 -55.83 8.81 11.27
C THR A 46 -55.40 8.49 9.84
N GLY A 47 -54.13 8.09 9.67
CA GLY A 47 -53.60 7.55 8.42
C GLY A 47 -52.60 6.42 8.67
N PRO A 48 -52.41 5.48 7.72
CA PRO A 48 -51.39 4.44 7.86
C PRO A 48 -49.99 5.06 7.88
N ALA A 49 -49.12 4.55 8.75
CA ALA A 49 -47.75 5.07 8.90
C ALA A 49 -46.97 4.97 7.57
N ARG A 50 -46.62 6.13 7.01
CA ARG A 50 -45.91 6.26 5.72
C ARG A 50 -44.40 6.32 5.96
N PRO A 51 -43.57 5.52 5.27
CA PRO A 51 -42.12 5.66 5.34
C PRO A 51 -41.68 6.96 4.66
N LEU A 52 -40.89 7.76 5.37
CA LEU A 52 -40.26 8.97 4.82
C LEU A 52 -38.78 8.68 4.48
N ARG A 53 -38.32 9.27 3.38
CA ARG A 53 -36.91 9.20 2.96
C ARG A 53 -36.11 10.17 3.82
N LEU A 54 -35.14 9.69 4.61
CA LEU A 54 -34.34 10.56 5.47
C LEU A 54 -33.14 11.19 4.73
N VAL A 55 -32.45 10.38 3.93
CA VAL A 55 -31.24 10.76 3.18
C VAL A 55 -31.39 10.32 1.73
N TYR A 56 -30.93 11.15 0.80
CA TYR A 56 -30.89 10.83 -0.64
C TYR A 56 -29.62 11.35 -1.29
N PHE A 57 -29.34 10.86 -2.51
CA PHE A 57 -28.29 11.42 -3.37
C PHE A 57 -28.88 12.47 -4.30
N ASP A 58 -28.28 13.65 -4.30
CA ASP A 58 -28.50 14.70 -5.29
C ASP A 58 -27.93 14.28 -6.67
N GLU A 59 -28.38 14.90 -7.75
CA GLU A 59 -27.91 14.64 -9.13
C GLU A 59 -26.40 14.85 -9.28
N LYS A 60 -25.82 15.64 -8.37
CA LYS A 60 -24.38 15.95 -8.26
C LYS A 60 -23.57 14.91 -7.46
N GLY A 61 -24.17 13.78 -7.09
CA GLY A 61 -23.51 12.69 -6.35
C GLY A 61 -23.23 12.99 -4.87
N LYS A 62 -23.87 14.01 -4.29
CA LYS A 62 -23.73 14.37 -2.86
C LYS A 62 -24.92 13.89 -2.03
N PHE A 63 -24.66 13.47 -0.79
CA PHE A 63 -25.70 13.16 0.17
C PHE A 63 -26.43 14.44 0.62
N ARG A 64 -27.76 14.38 0.71
CA ARG A 64 -28.60 15.42 1.32
C ARG A 64 -29.65 14.79 2.22
N MET A 65 -30.06 15.51 3.27
CA MET A 65 -31.27 15.18 4.02
C MET A 65 -32.51 15.64 3.26
N ASP A 66 -33.61 14.91 3.40
CA ASP A 66 -34.90 15.30 2.83
C ASP A 66 -35.57 16.36 3.73
N PRO A 67 -35.97 17.54 3.21
CA PRO A 67 -36.61 18.58 4.01
C PRO A 67 -37.88 18.12 4.72
N GLU A 68 -38.69 17.23 4.11
CA GLU A 68 -39.92 16.69 4.73
C GLU A 68 -39.57 15.89 6.00
N ALA A 69 -38.52 15.05 5.93
CA ALA A 69 -38.05 14.26 7.06
C ALA A 69 -37.40 15.14 8.15
N VAL A 70 -36.67 16.19 7.79
CA VAL A 70 -36.10 17.15 8.75
C VAL A 70 -37.20 17.89 9.50
N SER A 71 -38.24 18.38 8.80
CA SER A 71 -39.39 19.04 9.44
C SER A 71 -40.12 18.10 10.40
N MET A 72 -40.35 16.84 10.03
CA MET A 72 -40.96 15.85 10.92
C MET A 72 -40.07 15.55 12.13
N LEU A 73 -38.75 15.42 11.97
CA LEU A 73 -37.83 15.26 13.10
C LEU A 73 -37.82 16.48 14.03
N GLN A 74 -37.96 17.70 13.53
CA GLN A 74 -38.03 18.90 14.37
C GLN A 74 -39.25 18.92 15.31
N LEU A 75 -40.35 18.26 14.94
CA LEU A 75 -41.54 18.12 15.78
C LEU A 75 -41.37 17.11 16.92
N VAL A 76 -40.47 16.14 16.79
CA VAL A 76 -40.24 15.08 17.80
C VAL A 76 -39.35 15.59 18.94
N LYS A 77 -39.98 16.23 19.94
CA LYS A 77 -39.30 16.76 21.14
C LYS A 77 -38.96 15.69 22.19
N GLY A 78 -39.52 14.48 22.07
CA GLY A 78 -39.25 13.36 22.98
C GLY A 78 -37.91 12.65 22.73
N PRO A 79 -37.48 11.77 23.66
CA PRO A 79 -36.29 10.95 23.49
C PRO A 79 -36.48 9.88 22.40
N ILE A 80 -35.53 9.77 21.47
CA ILE A 80 -35.65 8.85 20.31
C ILE A 80 -34.72 7.65 20.44
N GLY A 81 -35.28 6.44 20.33
CA GLY A 81 -34.54 5.22 20.02
C GLY A 81 -34.45 5.03 18.50
N VAL A 82 -33.24 4.81 17.96
CA VAL A 82 -33.01 4.67 16.51
C VAL A 82 -32.65 3.22 16.21
N VAL A 83 -33.52 2.49 15.53
CA VAL A 83 -33.24 1.13 15.05
C VAL A 83 -32.89 1.21 13.56
N SER A 84 -31.72 0.69 13.18
CA SER A 84 -31.26 0.65 11.78
C SER A 84 -31.11 -0.78 11.31
N VAL A 85 -31.59 -1.09 10.09
CA VAL A 85 -31.58 -2.45 9.53
C VAL A 85 -30.83 -2.46 8.20
N CYS A 86 -29.59 -2.96 8.21
CA CYS A 86 -28.73 -3.05 7.02
C CYS A 86 -28.65 -4.49 6.51
N GLY A 87 -28.29 -4.69 5.24
CA GLY A 87 -28.19 -6.00 4.59
C GLY A 87 -28.00 -5.87 3.08
N ARG A 88 -27.79 -6.97 2.35
CA ARG A 88 -27.63 -6.88 0.89
C ARG A 88 -28.95 -6.46 0.22
N ALA A 89 -28.86 -5.70 -0.88
CA ALA A 89 -30.00 -5.43 -1.74
C ALA A 89 -30.68 -6.73 -2.20
N ARG A 90 -32.00 -6.68 -2.44
CA ARG A 90 -32.86 -7.84 -2.75
C ARG A 90 -33.01 -8.89 -1.65
N GLN A 91 -32.44 -8.68 -0.45
CA GLN A 91 -32.81 -9.42 0.77
C GLN A 91 -34.01 -8.75 1.49
N GLY A 92 -35.03 -8.32 0.72
CA GLY A 92 -36.35 -7.82 1.15
C GLY A 92 -36.43 -6.99 2.45
N LYS A 93 -36.10 -5.69 2.46
CA LYS A 93 -34.99 -5.07 1.71
C LYS A 93 -35.41 -4.27 0.48
N SER A 94 -36.19 -3.19 0.66
CA SER A 94 -36.62 -2.30 -0.42
C SER A 94 -35.46 -1.89 -1.35
N PHE A 95 -35.75 -1.88 -2.64
CA PHE A 95 -34.79 -1.83 -3.73
C PHE A 95 -34.07 -0.48 -3.83
N ILE A 96 -32.77 -0.45 -3.51
CA ILE A 96 -31.69 0.45 -3.99
C ILE A 96 -30.36 0.02 -3.30
N LEU A 97 -29.21 0.52 -3.77
CA LEU A 97 -27.82 0.22 -3.36
C LEU A 97 -27.17 -0.99 -4.06
N ASN A 98 -26.61 -0.75 -5.24
CA ASN A 98 -25.83 -1.73 -6.01
C ASN A 98 -24.49 -1.13 -6.52
N GLN A 99 -23.86 -0.25 -5.74
CA GLN A 99 -22.54 0.34 -6.02
C GLN A 99 -21.71 0.41 -4.73
N GLY A 100 -20.48 -0.12 -4.77
CA GLY A 100 -19.74 -0.58 -3.58
C GLY A 100 -19.15 0.49 -2.65
N THR A 101 -18.98 1.73 -3.09
CA THR A 101 -18.41 2.83 -2.29
C THR A 101 -19.48 3.49 -1.41
N TYR A 102 -20.61 3.83 -2.03
CA TYR A 102 -21.75 4.49 -1.36
C TYR A 102 -22.40 3.60 -0.30
N SER A 103 -22.42 2.28 -0.51
CA SER A 103 -22.93 1.32 0.47
C SER A 103 -22.19 1.38 1.80
N THR A 104 -20.86 1.53 1.79
CA THR A 104 -20.06 1.57 3.02
C THR A 104 -20.26 2.86 3.80
N GLN A 105 -20.43 3.99 3.11
CA GLN A 105 -20.72 5.29 3.73
C GLN A 105 -22.10 5.30 4.40
N ILE A 106 -23.13 4.79 3.71
CA ILE A 106 -24.50 4.66 4.27
C ILE A 106 -24.52 3.68 5.45
N PHE A 107 -23.80 2.57 5.35
CA PHE A 107 -23.70 1.60 6.43
C PHE A 107 -23.02 2.20 7.66
N SER A 108 -21.91 2.94 7.48
CA SER A 108 -21.21 3.63 8.56
C SER A 108 -22.12 4.66 9.24
N LEU A 109 -22.87 5.45 8.45
CA LEU A 109 -23.88 6.39 8.96
C LEU A 109 -24.97 5.68 9.77
N ALA A 110 -25.48 4.55 9.29
CA ALA A 110 -26.50 3.76 9.98
C ALA A 110 -25.99 3.23 11.33
N VAL A 111 -24.75 2.72 11.41
CA VAL A 111 -24.14 2.30 12.69
C VAL A 111 -24.08 3.46 13.67
N LEU A 112 -23.58 4.63 13.25
CA LEU A 112 -23.41 5.81 14.12
C LEU A 112 -24.72 6.35 14.67
N LEU A 113 -25.74 6.51 13.83
CA LEU A 113 -27.04 7.07 14.20
C LEU A 113 -27.88 6.09 15.04
N SER A 114 -27.72 4.79 14.83
CA SER A 114 -28.50 3.77 15.54
C SER A 114 -28.19 3.66 17.03
N SER A 115 -29.20 3.36 17.84
CA SER A 115 -29.05 2.78 19.19
C SER A 115 -29.14 1.24 19.16
N MET A 116 -29.78 0.67 18.13
CA MET A 116 -29.75 -0.76 17.84
C MET A 116 -29.52 -0.98 16.34
N PHE A 117 -28.52 -1.79 16.01
CA PHE A 117 -28.08 -2.05 14.65
C PHE A 117 -28.34 -3.51 14.27
N ILE A 118 -29.26 -3.73 13.33
CA ILE A 118 -29.65 -5.07 12.88
C ILE A 118 -28.97 -5.36 11.53
N TYR A 119 -27.99 -6.26 11.54
CA TYR A 119 -27.33 -6.75 10.33
C TYR A 119 -28.05 -7.99 9.80
N ASN A 120 -28.72 -7.85 8.66
CA ASN A 120 -29.52 -8.90 8.02
C ASN A 120 -28.72 -9.61 6.94
N GLN A 121 -28.49 -10.90 7.16
CA GLN A 121 -27.81 -11.82 6.26
C GLN A 121 -28.73 -12.99 5.86
N MET A 122 -28.42 -13.67 4.77
CA MET A 122 -29.03 -14.94 4.38
C MET A 122 -28.01 -16.07 4.59
N GLY A 123 -28.44 -17.22 5.09
CA GLY A 123 -27.57 -18.34 5.47
C GLY A 123 -26.84 -18.15 6.80
N GLY A 124 -25.87 -19.02 7.08
CA GLY A 124 -24.98 -18.92 8.25
C GLY A 124 -23.93 -17.83 8.12
N ILE A 125 -23.09 -17.68 9.15
CA ILE A 125 -22.00 -16.70 9.19
C ILE A 125 -20.80 -17.24 8.41
N ASP A 126 -20.50 -16.63 7.25
CA ASP A 126 -19.36 -16.91 6.38
C ASP A 126 -18.20 -15.92 6.62
N GLU A 127 -16.95 -16.32 6.35
CA GLU A 127 -15.79 -15.39 6.39
C GLU A 127 -16.06 -14.14 5.54
N ALA A 128 -16.67 -14.29 4.37
CA ALA A 128 -16.95 -13.16 3.51
C ALA A 128 -17.97 -12.18 4.13
N ALA A 129 -18.79 -12.57 5.12
CA ALA A 129 -19.58 -11.61 5.91
C ALA A 129 -18.75 -10.87 6.95
N LEU A 130 -17.81 -11.55 7.60
CA LEU A 130 -16.86 -10.93 8.50
C LEU A 130 -16.00 -9.91 7.73
N ASP A 131 -15.55 -10.23 6.51
CA ASP A 131 -14.85 -9.30 5.62
C ASP A 131 -15.72 -8.11 5.18
N ARG A 132 -17.02 -8.32 4.95
CA ARG A 132 -17.98 -7.21 4.67
C ARG A 132 -18.17 -6.30 5.88
N LEU A 133 -18.23 -6.86 7.09
CA LEU A 133 -18.26 -6.08 8.32
C LEU A 133 -16.92 -5.38 8.59
N SER A 134 -15.79 -6.01 8.24
CA SER A 134 -14.44 -5.46 8.39
C SER A 134 -14.33 -4.06 7.80
N LEU A 135 -14.70 -3.91 6.52
CA LEU A 135 -14.60 -2.63 5.80
C LEU A 135 -15.37 -1.50 6.50
N VAL A 136 -16.49 -1.83 7.15
CA VAL A 136 -17.24 -0.89 7.98
C VAL A 136 -16.52 -0.63 9.31
N THR A 137 -15.99 -1.66 9.98
CA THR A 137 -15.19 -1.44 11.20
C THR A 137 -13.93 -0.60 10.91
N GLU A 138 -13.35 -0.70 9.72
CA GLU A 138 -12.21 0.10 9.27
C GLU A 138 -12.60 1.58 9.07
N MET A 139 -13.68 1.86 8.35
CA MET A 139 -14.24 3.22 8.29
C MET A 139 -14.60 3.75 9.68
N THR A 140 -15.12 2.90 10.57
CA THR A 140 -15.51 3.25 11.95
C THR A 140 -14.31 3.43 12.87
N LYS A 141 -13.17 2.77 12.63
CA LYS A 141 -11.88 3.00 13.33
C LYS A 141 -11.30 4.38 13.05
N HIS A 142 -11.54 4.91 11.85
CA HIS A 142 -11.06 6.25 11.50
C HIS A 142 -11.87 7.35 12.20
N ILE A 143 -13.11 7.08 12.60
CA ILE A 143 -14.00 8.00 13.30
C ILE A 143 -13.38 8.39 14.65
N ARG A 144 -12.83 9.60 14.70
CA ARG A 144 -12.20 10.11 15.90
C ARG A 144 -13.26 10.47 16.93
N VAL A 145 -13.08 9.98 18.16
CA VAL A 145 -13.92 10.38 19.31
C VAL A 145 -13.51 11.77 19.84
N ARG A 146 -12.34 12.31 19.44
CA ARG A 146 -11.86 13.65 19.81
C ARG A 146 -11.17 14.37 18.63
N ALA A 147 -11.37 15.68 18.52
CA ALA A 147 -10.70 16.53 17.52
C ALA A 147 -9.20 16.79 17.82
N SER A 148 -8.76 16.61 19.07
CA SER A 148 -7.33 16.66 19.42
C SER A 148 -6.62 15.38 18.94
N GLY A 149 -5.43 15.53 18.34
CA GLY A 149 -4.74 14.52 17.51
C GLY A 149 -4.20 13.26 18.20
N GLY A 150 -4.72 12.86 19.35
CA GLY A 150 -4.42 11.55 19.95
C GLY A 150 -5.17 10.41 19.25
N LYS A 151 -4.58 9.20 19.22
CA LYS A 151 -5.30 7.98 18.84
C LYS A 151 -6.38 7.72 19.90
N SER A 152 -7.66 7.77 19.52
CA SER A 152 -8.77 7.41 20.42
C SER A 152 -8.67 5.94 20.79
N THR A 153 -8.81 5.62 22.08
CA THR A 153 -8.78 4.23 22.55
C THR A 153 -10.10 3.55 22.23
N VAL A 154 -10.06 2.25 21.92
CA VAL A 154 -11.26 1.52 21.47
C VAL A 154 -12.35 1.45 22.56
N SER A 155 -11.96 1.54 23.84
CA SER A 155 -12.89 1.65 24.97
C SER A 155 -13.73 2.94 24.98
N GLU A 156 -13.25 4.07 24.45
CA GLU A 156 -14.07 5.29 24.32
C GLU A 156 -15.15 5.15 23.23
N LEU A 157 -14.92 4.30 22.24
CA LEU A 157 -15.87 4.06 21.14
C LEU A 157 -17.06 3.20 21.59
N GLY A 158 -16.84 2.29 22.54
CA GLY A 158 -17.88 1.44 23.12
C GLY A 158 -19.06 2.20 23.74
N GLN A 159 -18.83 3.42 24.26
CA GLN A 159 -19.89 4.26 24.83
C GLN A 159 -20.91 4.77 23.78
N PHE A 160 -20.52 4.83 22.50
CA PHE A 160 -21.37 5.30 21.40
C PHE A 160 -21.95 4.17 20.55
N SER A 161 -21.53 2.93 20.84
CA SER A 161 -21.89 1.73 20.08
C SER A 161 -23.37 1.37 20.21
N PRO A 162 -24.05 1.00 19.10
CA PRO A 162 -25.38 0.42 19.17
C PRO A 162 -25.35 -1.02 19.68
N ILE A 163 -26.49 -1.49 20.21
CA ILE A 163 -26.72 -2.92 20.43
C ILE A 163 -26.70 -3.60 19.05
N PHE A 164 -25.77 -4.52 18.83
CA PHE A 164 -25.61 -5.21 17.56
C PHE A 164 -26.46 -6.49 17.51
N VAL A 165 -27.25 -6.66 16.46
CA VAL A 165 -28.11 -7.82 16.26
C VAL A 165 -27.81 -8.45 14.91
N TRP A 166 -27.23 -9.65 14.90
CA TRP A 166 -27.03 -10.41 13.66
C TRP A 166 -28.28 -11.25 13.36
N LEU A 167 -29.02 -10.83 12.34
CA LEU A 167 -30.22 -11.53 11.85
C LEU A 167 -29.85 -12.45 10.68
N LEU A 168 -29.83 -13.76 10.95
CA LEU A 168 -29.55 -14.80 9.97
C LEU A 168 -30.88 -15.34 9.41
N ARG A 169 -31.15 -15.09 8.14
CA ARG A 169 -32.38 -15.54 7.46
C ARG A 169 -32.15 -16.74 6.57
N ASP A 170 -33.20 -17.51 6.33
CA ASP A 170 -33.16 -18.81 5.65
C ASP A 170 -32.06 -19.71 6.28
N PHE A 171 -31.95 -19.65 7.61
CA PHE A 171 -30.96 -20.43 8.35
C PHE A 171 -31.35 -21.92 8.33
N TYR A 172 -30.40 -22.77 7.94
CA TYR A 172 -30.62 -24.19 7.64
C TYR A 172 -29.65 -25.14 8.36
N LEU A 173 -28.74 -24.60 9.18
CA LEU A 173 -27.80 -25.41 9.97
C LEU A 173 -28.47 -25.79 11.29
N ASP A 174 -28.27 -27.02 11.74
CA ASP A 174 -28.64 -27.41 13.10
C ASP A 174 -27.65 -26.78 14.09
N LEU A 175 -28.19 -26.10 15.10
CA LEU A 175 -27.41 -25.48 16.16
C LEU A 175 -26.96 -26.54 17.18
N ALA A 176 -26.03 -27.39 16.77
CA ALA A 176 -25.42 -28.42 17.60
C ALA A 176 -23.88 -28.40 17.49
N GLU A 177 -23.21 -28.54 18.64
CA GLU A 177 -21.75 -28.71 18.77
C GLU A 177 -21.52 -29.79 19.85
N ASP A 178 -20.75 -30.83 19.55
CA ASP A 178 -20.51 -32.00 20.43
C ASP A 178 -21.79 -32.59 21.08
N ASP A 179 -22.81 -32.87 20.26
CA ASP A 179 -24.16 -33.32 20.65
C ASP A 179 -24.94 -32.39 21.61
N ARG A 180 -24.45 -31.17 21.85
CA ARG A 180 -25.13 -30.14 22.68
C ARG A 180 -25.79 -29.09 21.80
N LYS A 181 -27.04 -28.76 22.13
CA LYS A 181 -27.76 -27.64 21.50
C LYS A 181 -27.14 -26.31 21.92
N ILE A 182 -26.56 -25.58 20.98
CA ILE A 182 -26.01 -24.23 21.20
C ILE A 182 -27.10 -23.18 20.94
N THR A 183 -27.04 -22.02 21.61
CA THR A 183 -27.96 -20.92 21.28
C THR A 183 -27.46 -20.16 20.03
N PRO A 184 -28.34 -19.41 19.32
CA PRO A 184 -27.90 -18.53 18.24
C PRO A 184 -26.81 -17.52 18.68
N ARG A 185 -26.86 -17.07 19.94
CA ARG A 185 -25.85 -16.20 20.54
C ARG A 185 -24.51 -16.91 20.70
N ASP A 186 -24.50 -18.17 21.17
CA ASP A 186 -23.28 -18.96 21.29
C ASP A 186 -22.66 -19.21 19.90
N TYR A 187 -23.47 -19.48 18.89
CA TYR A 187 -23.03 -19.60 17.49
C TYR A 187 -22.34 -18.31 16.98
N LEU A 188 -22.86 -17.13 17.33
CA LEU A 188 -22.18 -15.85 17.03
C LEU A 188 -20.86 -15.69 17.82
N GLU A 189 -20.83 -16.07 19.11
CA GLU A 189 -19.60 -16.02 19.90
C GLU A 189 -18.51 -16.94 19.35
N LEU A 190 -18.91 -18.15 18.90
CA LEU A 190 -18.07 -19.15 18.24
C LEU A 190 -17.50 -18.61 16.92
N ALA A 191 -18.35 -18.08 16.03
CA ALA A 191 -17.92 -17.51 14.75
C ALA A 191 -16.90 -16.37 14.90
N LEU A 192 -17.01 -15.59 15.98
CA LEU A 192 -16.10 -14.50 16.32
C LEU A 192 -14.86 -14.93 17.11
N ARG A 193 -14.67 -16.22 17.47
CA ARG A 193 -13.44 -16.68 18.14
C ARG A 193 -12.22 -16.50 17.22
N PRO A 194 -11.04 -16.16 17.77
CA PRO A 194 -9.82 -16.08 16.96
C PRO A 194 -9.50 -17.47 16.41
N MET A 195 -9.23 -17.56 15.11
CA MET A 195 -8.80 -18.80 14.49
C MET A 195 -7.37 -19.11 14.91
N GLN A 196 -7.14 -20.34 15.35
CA GLN A 196 -5.81 -20.83 15.70
C GLN A 196 -5.07 -21.26 14.42
N GLY A 197 -3.94 -20.62 14.13
CA GLY A 197 -3.08 -20.95 13.00
C GLY A 197 -2.06 -19.85 12.70
N THR A 198 -0.85 -20.24 12.32
CA THR A 198 0.26 -19.32 12.00
C THR A 198 0.35 -19.01 10.49
N GLY A 199 -0.80 -19.03 9.80
CA GLY A 199 -0.87 -18.66 8.38
C GLY A 199 -0.84 -17.14 8.19
N LYS A 200 -0.23 -16.66 7.11
CA LYS A 200 -0.16 -15.22 6.80
C LYS A 200 -1.56 -14.57 6.71
N ASP A 201 -2.55 -15.32 6.23
CA ASP A 201 -3.93 -14.87 6.08
C ASP A 201 -4.76 -14.96 7.39
N THR A 202 -4.19 -15.52 8.46
CA THR A 202 -4.89 -15.68 9.75
C THR A 202 -4.84 -14.41 10.60
N SER A 203 -3.74 -13.63 10.54
CA SER A 203 -3.63 -12.34 11.24
C SER A 203 -4.75 -11.36 10.87
N PRO A 204 -4.96 -10.98 9.58
CA PRO A 204 -6.02 -10.03 9.24
C PRO A 204 -7.41 -10.54 9.64
N LYS A 205 -7.69 -11.85 9.50
CA LYS A 205 -8.97 -12.43 9.89
C LYS A 205 -9.23 -12.41 11.40
N ASN A 206 -8.19 -12.47 12.22
CA ASN A 206 -8.29 -12.31 13.67
C ASN A 206 -8.44 -10.84 14.06
N GLU A 207 -7.69 -9.93 13.42
CA GLU A 207 -7.85 -8.48 13.59
C GLU A 207 -9.29 -8.02 13.28
N ILE A 208 -9.93 -8.58 12.25
CA ILE A 208 -11.34 -8.33 11.90
C ILE A 208 -12.28 -8.74 13.05
N ARG A 209 -12.12 -9.96 13.56
CA ARG A 209 -12.96 -10.51 14.65
C ARG A 209 -12.82 -9.71 15.94
N GLU A 210 -11.59 -9.33 16.29
CA GLU A 210 -11.31 -8.44 17.43
C GLU A 210 -11.92 -7.05 17.22
N SER A 211 -11.84 -6.51 16.00
CA SER A 211 -12.43 -5.21 15.66
C SER A 211 -13.95 -5.20 15.81
N ILE A 212 -14.64 -6.26 15.38
CA ILE A 212 -16.09 -6.41 15.54
C ILE A 212 -16.47 -6.51 17.01
N ARG A 213 -15.73 -7.31 17.80
CA ARG A 213 -15.95 -7.46 19.25
C ARG A 213 -15.71 -6.17 20.03
N ALA A 214 -14.69 -5.41 19.66
CA ALA A 214 -14.35 -4.16 20.32
C ALA A 214 -15.25 -3.00 19.90
N LEU A 215 -15.80 -3.03 18.67
CA LEU A 215 -16.82 -2.08 18.24
C LEU A 215 -18.18 -2.37 18.88
N PHE A 216 -18.60 -3.64 18.96
CA PHE A 216 -19.92 -4.04 19.47
C PHE A 216 -19.80 -4.91 20.74
N PRO A 217 -19.73 -4.30 21.94
CA PRO A 217 -19.68 -5.05 23.20
C PRO A 217 -21.00 -5.79 23.47
N ASP A 218 -22.14 -5.11 23.29
CA ASP A 218 -23.47 -5.70 23.37
C ASP A 218 -23.88 -6.26 22.00
N ARG A 219 -23.89 -7.59 21.89
CA ARG A 219 -24.19 -8.31 20.64
C ARG A 219 -25.07 -9.53 20.86
N GLU A 220 -26.08 -9.68 20.00
CA GLU A 220 -27.05 -10.77 20.01
C GLU A 220 -27.23 -11.34 18.59
N CYS A 221 -27.80 -12.54 18.48
CA CYS A 221 -28.04 -13.20 17.20
C CYS A 221 -29.43 -13.84 17.17
N PHE A 222 -30.11 -13.72 16.03
CA PHE A 222 -31.42 -14.34 15.78
C PHE A 222 -31.38 -15.09 14.46
N THR A 223 -31.84 -16.34 14.48
CA THR A 223 -32.01 -17.20 13.30
C THR A 223 -33.48 -17.25 12.90
N LEU A 224 -33.77 -16.93 11.64
CA LEU A 224 -35.08 -17.08 11.01
C LEU A 224 -34.99 -18.18 9.94
N VAL A 225 -35.85 -19.18 10.04
CA VAL A 225 -36.04 -20.19 8.99
C VAL A 225 -36.70 -19.58 7.74
N ARG A 226 -36.69 -20.29 6.61
CA ARG A 226 -37.37 -19.81 5.38
C ARG A 226 -38.87 -19.55 5.65
N PRO A 227 -39.45 -18.39 5.29
CA PRO A 227 -40.85 -18.06 5.62
C PRO A 227 -41.89 -19.00 5.00
N LEU A 228 -41.63 -19.46 3.78
CA LEU A 228 -42.47 -20.34 2.96
C LEU A 228 -41.58 -21.29 2.14
N ASN A 229 -42.07 -22.49 1.83
CA ASN A 229 -41.34 -23.46 1.02
C ASN A 229 -41.52 -23.20 -0.50
N ASN A 230 -42.66 -22.63 -0.90
CA ASN A 230 -43.01 -22.38 -2.30
C ASN A 230 -42.36 -21.09 -2.82
N GLU A 231 -41.61 -21.17 -3.93
CA GLU A 231 -40.92 -20.01 -4.49
C GLU A 231 -41.86 -18.98 -5.11
N ASN A 232 -42.95 -19.42 -5.74
CA ASN A 232 -43.96 -18.53 -6.35
C ASN A 232 -44.71 -17.69 -5.31
N ASP A 233 -44.82 -18.19 -4.08
CA ASP A 233 -45.44 -17.49 -2.96
C ASP A 233 -44.41 -16.59 -2.27
N LEU A 234 -43.14 -17.04 -2.17
CA LEU A 234 -42.03 -16.22 -1.69
C LEU A 234 -41.79 -14.96 -2.56
N ARG A 235 -42.05 -15.04 -3.88
CA ARG A 235 -42.03 -13.88 -4.80
C ARG A 235 -43.16 -12.86 -4.55
N ARG A 236 -44.22 -13.25 -3.84
CA ARG A 236 -45.40 -12.43 -3.52
C ARG A 236 -45.61 -12.29 -2.02
N LEU A 237 -44.52 -12.35 -1.24
CA LEU A 237 -44.56 -12.36 0.23
C LEU A 237 -45.35 -11.17 0.80
N ASP A 238 -45.23 -9.99 0.19
CA ASP A 238 -45.94 -8.76 0.58
C ASP A 238 -47.48 -8.84 0.45
N GLN A 239 -48.00 -9.78 -0.35
CA GLN A 239 -49.43 -10.02 -0.55
C GLN A 239 -49.98 -11.16 0.33
N ILE A 240 -49.12 -11.85 1.07
CA ILE A 240 -49.48 -13.04 1.85
C ILE A 240 -49.67 -12.67 3.32
N SER A 241 -50.82 -13.06 3.88
CA SER A 241 -51.12 -12.81 5.29
C SER A 241 -50.17 -13.57 6.22
N LEU A 242 -49.79 -12.93 7.33
CA LEU A 242 -48.87 -13.49 8.34
C LEU A 242 -49.29 -14.87 8.86
N ASN A 243 -50.57 -15.20 8.78
CA ASN A 243 -51.11 -16.51 9.18
C ASN A 243 -50.70 -17.68 8.28
N ARG A 244 -50.30 -17.42 7.03
CA ARG A 244 -49.81 -18.45 6.08
C ARG A 244 -48.31 -18.74 6.19
N LEU A 245 -47.56 -17.93 6.95
CA LEU A 245 -46.13 -18.14 7.16
C LEU A 245 -45.87 -19.31 8.12
N ARG A 246 -44.73 -19.99 7.96
CA ARG A 246 -44.37 -21.14 8.83
C ARG A 246 -44.37 -20.74 10.32
N PRO A 247 -44.87 -21.61 11.23
CA PRO A 247 -45.02 -21.26 12.65
C PRO A 247 -43.67 -20.97 13.33
N GLU A 248 -42.62 -21.70 12.96
CA GLU A 248 -41.23 -21.43 13.38
C GLU A 248 -40.77 -20.01 13.01
N PHE A 249 -41.05 -19.57 11.77
CA PHE A 249 -40.72 -18.22 11.31
C PHE A 249 -41.50 -17.15 12.07
N ARG A 250 -42.80 -17.40 12.31
CA ARG A 250 -43.64 -16.49 13.11
C ARG A 250 -43.14 -16.35 14.54
N SER A 251 -42.76 -17.46 15.19
CA SER A 251 -42.20 -17.48 16.54
C SER A 251 -40.85 -16.73 16.61
N GLY A 252 -39.96 -16.96 15.64
CA GLY A 252 -38.69 -16.24 15.55
C GLY A 252 -38.86 -14.74 15.29
N LEU A 253 -39.84 -14.37 14.45
CA LEU A 253 -40.16 -12.97 14.16
C LEU A 253 -40.76 -12.26 15.38
N ASP A 254 -41.69 -12.91 16.09
CA ASP A 254 -42.28 -12.37 17.32
C ASP A 254 -41.23 -12.17 18.44
N ALA A 255 -40.35 -13.16 18.63
CA ALA A 255 -39.22 -13.05 19.55
C ALA A 255 -38.26 -11.89 19.21
N LEU A 256 -37.95 -11.69 17.92
CA LEU A 256 -37.17 -10.54 17.44
C LEU A 256 -37.90 -9.22 17.68
N THR A 257 -39.18 -9.14 17.33
CA THR A 257 -39.99 -7.92 17.50
C THR A 257 -40.09 -7.52 18.97
N LYS A 258 -40.37 -8.49 19.85
CA LYS A 258 -40.39 -8.30 21.30
C LYS A 258 -39.03 -7.83 21.82
N PHE A 259 -37.93 -8.46 21.41
CA PHE A 259 -36.58 -8.04 21.76
C PHE A 259 -36.29 -6.58 21.34
N VAL A 260 -36.65 -6.19 20.11
CA VAL A 260 -36.45 -4.81 19.62
C VAL A 260 -37.21 -3.81 20.48
N PHE A 261 -38.48 -4.07 20.81
CA PHE A 261 -39.26 -3.14 21.66
C PHE A 261 -38.78 -3.10 23.12
N GLU A 262 -38.35 -4.23 23.71
CA GLU A 262 -37.89 -4.29 25.10
C GLU A 262 -36.46 -3.76 25.30
N ARG A 263 -35.57 -3.90 24.30
CA ARG A 263 -34.14 -3.56 24.43
C ARG A 263 -33.74 -2.26 23.75
N THR A 264 -34.56 -1.67 22.88
CA THR A 264 -34.23 -0.38 22.24
C THR A 264 -34.23 0.73 23.29
N ARG A 265 -33.04 1.28 23.55
CA ARG A 265 -32.86 2.46 24.40
C ARG A 265 -32.88 3.73 23.56
N PRO A 266 -33.31 4.88 24.12
CA PRO A 266 -33.06 6.18 23.51
C PRO A 266 -31.57 6.36 23.20
N LYS A 267 -31.23 6.83 22.00
CA LYS A 267 -29.83 7.09 21.63
C LYS A 267 -29.29 8.21 22.52
N GLN A 268 -28.10 8.01 23.05
CA GLN A 268 -27.42 8.95 23.93
C GLN A 268 -26.03 9.27 23.36
N PHE A 269 -25.58 10.50 23.58
CA PHE A 269 -24.20 10.92 23.36
C PHE A 269 -23.68 11.51 24.67
N GLY A 270 -22.80 10.78 25.35
CA GLY A 270 -22.37 11.14 26.70
C GLY A 270 -23.54 11.12 27.68
N ALA A 271 -23.83 12.27 28.30
CA ALA A 271 -24.91 12.42 29.29
C ALA A 271 -26.26 12.87 28.70
N THR A 272 -26.32 13.20 27.40
CA THR A 272 -27.52 13.80 26.78
C THR A 272 -28.28 12.79 25.92
N VAL A 273 -29.60 12.70 26.15
CA VAL A 273 -30.51 11.90 25.33
C VAL A 273 -30.87 12.65 24.03
N MET A 274 -30.84 11.95 22.90
CA MET A 274 -31.18 12.54 21.61
C MET A 274 -32.69 12.77 21.46
N THR A 275 -33.03 13.97 21.01
CA THR A 275 -34.36 14.34 20.48
C THR A 275 -34.28 14.48 18.95
N GLY A 276 -35.43 14.62 18.28
CA GLY A 276 -35.50 14.71 16.82
C GLY A 276 -34.70 15.87 16.21
N PRO A 277 -34.75 17.11 16.75
CA PRO A 277 -33.88 18.20 16.30
C PRO A 277 -32.38 17.88 16.39
N ILE A 278 -31.95 17.20 17.47
CA ILE A 278 -30.56 16.79 17.67
C ILE A 278 -30.16 15.72 16.65
N LEU A 279 -31.05 14.75 16.39
CA LEU A 279 -30.82 13.69 15.40
C LEU A 279 -30.68 14.26 13.98
N ALA A 280 -31.51 15.24 13.61
CA ALA A 280 -31.38 15.95 12.33
C ALA A 280 -30.03 16.68 12.22
N GLY A 281 -29.63 17.45 13.23
CA GLY A 281 -28.36 18.18 13.24
C GLY A 281 -27.12 17.27 13.17
N VAL A 282 -27.11 16.18 13.94
CA VAL A 282 -26.02 15.17 13.90
C VAL A 282 -25.97 14.46 12.55
N THR A 283 -27.12 14.10 11.98
CA THR A 283 -27.19 13.47 10.66
C THR A 283 -26.62 14.40 9.59
N GLN A 284 -27.05 15.68 9.56
CA GLN A 284 -26.54 16.67 8.61
C GLN A 284 -25.02 16.85 8.74
N SER A 285 -24.49 16.97 9.96
CA SER A 285 -23.04 17.08 10.19
C SER A 285 -22.25 15.87 9.68
N PHE A 286 -22.78 14.64 9.83
CA PHE A 286 -22.15 13.45 9.27
C PHE A 286 -22.23 13.41 7.74
N LEU A 287 -23.34 13.85 7.12
CA LEU A 287 -23.42 13.97 5.67
C LEU A 287 -22.43 15.00 5.11
N ASP A 288 -22.27 16.14 5.78
CA ASP A 288 -21.33 17.18 5.36
C ASP A 288 -19.86 16.74 5.50
N ALA A 289 -19.53 15.94 6.52
CA ALA A 289 -18.21 15.30 6.62
C ALA A 289 -17.98 14.31 5.46
N LEU A 290 -18.94 13.39 5.23
CA LEU A 290 -18.87 12.39 4.16
C LEU A 290 -18.77 13.03 2.76
N ASN A 291 -19.54 14.08 2.50
CA ASN A 291 -19.54 14.84 1.24
C ASN A 291 -18.21 15.56 0.95
N ASN A 292 -17.46 15.92 1.98
CA ASN A 292 -16.16 16.59 1.87
C ASN A 292 -14.98 15.62 1.95
N GLY A 293 -15.21 14.30 2.01
CA GLY A 293 -14.17 13.29 2.21
C GLY A 293 -13.47 13.37 3.57
N ALA A 294 -14.00 14.16 4.50
CA ALA A 294 -13.48 14.29 5.85
C ALA A 294 -14.02 13.15 6.71
N VAL A 295 -13.18 12.62 7.61
CA VAL A 295 -13.62 11.57 8.51
C VAL A 295 -14.58 12.15 9.56
N PRO A 296 -15.84 11.67 9.65
CA PRO A 296 -16.77 12.17 10.66
C PRO A 296 -16.16 11.96 12.05
N THR A 297 -16.07 13.03 12.82
CA THR A 297 -15.47 13.04 14.15
C THR A 297 -16.59 13.28 15.15
N ILE A 298 -16.85 12.32 16.04
CA ILE A 298 -18.01 12.35 16.95
C ILE A 298 -17.95 13.60 17.84
N SER A 299 -16.76 14.02 18.28
CA SER A 299 -16.62 15.28 19.00
C SER A 299 -16.82 16.51 18.13
N SER A 300 -16.47 16.53 16.83
CA SER A 300 -16.63 17.74 16.02
C SER A 300 -18.10 18.00 15.72
N SER A 301 -18.90 16.99 15.42
CA SER A 301 -20.35 17.14 15.26
C SER A 301 -21.05 17.63 16.54
N TRP A 302 -20.47 17.36 17.72
CA TRP A 302 -20.89 17.92 19.01
C TRP A 302 -20.23 19.25 19.39
N GLN A 303 -19.02 19.54 18.90
CA GLN A 303 -18.23 20.74 19.18
C GLN A 303 -18.50 21.88 18.20
N VAL A 304 -19.05 21.62 17.02
CA VAL A 304 -19.67 22.65 16.16
C VAL A 304 -20.84 23.31 16.91
N PHE A 305 -21.49 22.59 17.82
CA PHE A 305 -22.46 23.12 18.80
C PHE A 305 -21.81 23.75 20.06
N ARG A 306 -20.48 23.93 20.11
CA ARG A 306 -19.75 24.37 21.31
C ARG A 306 -18.49 25.23 21.09
N ILE A 307 -18.07 25.46 19.83
CA ILE A 307 -16.86 26.21 19.48
C ILE A 307 -17.17 27.17 18.30
N PRO A 308 -17.00 28.49 18.48
CA PRO A 308 -17.10 29.44 17.37
C PRO A 308 -15.79 29.45 16.56
N VAL A 309 -15.86 29.14 15.26
CA VAL A 309 -14.77 29.38 14.29
C VAL A 309 -15.06 30.64 13.46
N PRO A 310 -14.31 31.75 13.66
CA PRO A 310 -14.61 33.02 13.01
C PRO A 310 -13.83 33.22 11.70
N SER A 311 -14.03 32.34 10.71
CA SER A 311 -13.60 32.61 9.32
C SER A 311 -14.12 31.57 8.31
N LEU A 312 -15.19 31.91 7.58
CA LEU A 312 -15.16 32.08 6.12
C LEU A 312 -16.53 32.63 5.65
N SER A 313 -16.52 33.75 4.96
CA SER A 313 -17.73 34.36 4.39
C SER A 313 -18.03 33.78 3.01
N CYS A 314 -19.04 32.90 2.90
CA CYS A 314 -19.96 32.87 1.75
C CYS A 314 -21.14 31.87 1.89
N HIS A 315 -22.34 32.32 1.49
CA HIS A 315 -23.48 31.51 1.01
C HIS A 315 -24.10 30.44 1.95
N PHE A 316 -25.07 30.84 2.80
CA PHE A 316 -26.52 30.63 2.54
C PHE A 316 -27.38 31.22 3.68
N ASP A 317 -28.17 32.26 3.40
CA ASP A 317 -29.16 32.79 4.34
C ASP A 317 -30.42 31.90 4.36
N LEU A 318 -30.41 30.77 5.08
CA LEU A 318 -31.66 30.17 5.61
C LEU A 318 -31.49 29.08 6.68
N LEU A 319 -30.71 29.32 7.75
CA LEU A 319 -30.82 28.58 9.02
C LEU A 319 -30.09 29.33 10.14
N GLN A 320 -30.76 30.35 10.69
CA GLN A 320 -30.28 31.05 11.89
C GLN A 320 -30.07 30.02 13.01
N SER A 321 -28.91 30.05 13.67
CA SER A 321 -28.62 29.09 14.74
C SER A 321 -29.69 29.19 15.84
N VAL A 322 -30.15 28.04 16.37
CA VAL A 322 -31.24 28.02 17.36
C VAL A 322 -30.86 28.83 18.61
N GLU A 323 -29.57 28.84 18.97
CA GLU A 323 -29.04 29.67 20.07
C GLU A 323 -29.15 31.18 19.76
N GLU A 324 -28.82 31.64 18.55
CA GLU A 324 -29.04 33.05 18.17
C GLU A 324 -30.52 33.40 18.05
N ALA A 325 -31.36 32.48 17.57
CA ALA A 325 -32.80 32.71 17.45
C ALA A 325 -33.51 32.78 18.82
N GLU A 326 -33.11 31.94 19.79
CA GLU A 326 -33.61 32.03 21.17
C GLU A 326 -32.97 33.20 21.94
N CYS A 327 -31.66 33.46 21.83
CA CYS A 327 -31.03 34.62 22.48
C CYS A 327 -31.56 35.96 21.93
N ARG A 328 -31.90 36.04 20.64
CA ARG A 328 -32.56 37.21 20.04
C ARG A 328 -33.98 37.39 20.60
N ARG A 329 -34.79 36.33 20.65
CA ARG A 329 -36.13 36.38 21.27
C ARG A 329 -36.09 36.70 22.77
N ALA A 330 -35.06 36.23 23.49
CA ALA A 330 -34.82 36.60 24.88
C ALA A 330 -34.41 38.08 25.02
N TYR A 331 -33.56 38.60 24.12
CA TYR A 331 -33.19 40.02 24.06
C TYR A 331 -34.40 40.91 23.74
N ASP A 332 -35.21 40.55 22.74
CA ASP A 332 -36.39 41.31 22.33
C ASP A 332 -37.42 41.34 23.48
N SER A 333 -37.71 40.19 24.08
CA SER A 333 -38.58 40.08 25.26
C SER A 333 -38.06 40.84 26.48
N ALA A 334 -36.75 40.83 26.74
CA ALA A 334 -36.16 41.58 27.85
C ALA A 334 -36.19 43.09 27.60
N SER A 335 -36.05 43.53 26.35
CA SER A 335 -36.15 44.92 25.93
C SER A 335 -37.58 45.45 26.07
N GLU A 336 -38.58 44.62 25.72
CA GLU A 336 -40.00 44.91 25.90
C GLU A 336 -40.40 44.96 27.40
N VAL A 337 -39.91 44.02 28.22
CA VAL A 337 -40.08 44.06 29.68
C VAL A 337 -39.47 45.33 30.29
N TYR A 338 -38.30 45.77 29.80
CA TYR A 338 -37.72 47.04 30.25
C TYR A 338 -38.58 48.26 29.86
N MET A 339 -39.00 48.34 28.59
CA MET A 339 -39.79 49.47 28.08
C MET A 339 -41.19 49.56 28.70
N SER A 340 -41.75 48.44 29.15
CA SER A 340 -43.05 48.39 29.84
C SER A 340 -42.96 48.57 31.36
N SER A 341 -41.81 48.29 31.99
CA SER A 341 -41.60 48.50 33.43
C SER A 341 -41.01 49.88 33.78
N PHE A 342 -40.30 50.52 32.86
CA PHE A 342 -39.73 51.86 33.06
C PHE A 342 -40.69 52.96 32.59
N ASP A 343 -41.60 53.38 33.48
CA ASP A 343 -42.57 54.46 33.23
C ASP A 343 -41.91 55.84 33.22
N ARG A 344 -41.80 56.42 32.01
CA ARG A 344 -41.18 57.73 31.76
C ARG A 344 -42.08 58.94 32.06
N SER A 345 -43.32 58.73 32.52
CA SER A 345 -44.33 59.80 32.61
C SER A 345 -44.33 60.59 33.93
N LYS A 346 -43.47 60.24 34.90
CA LYS A 346 -43.44 60.85 36.25
C LYS A 346 -42.30 61.87 36.42
N PRO A 347 -42.58 63.12 36.85
CA PRO A 347 -41.59 64.13 37.21
C PRO A 347 -41.34 64.15 38.75
N PRO A 348 -40.26 64.77 39.26
CA PRO A 348 -38.93 64.21 39.17
C PRO A 348 -38.18 64.18 40.51
N ASP A 349 -37.46 63.11 40.78
CA ASP A 349 -36.36 63.12 41.75
C ASP A 349 -35.26 62.17 41.23
N GLU A 350 -34.02 62.63 41.14
CA GLU A 350 -32.93 61.93 40.42
C GLU A 350 -32.67 60.54 41.04
N VAL A 351 -32.85 60.44 42.35
CA VAL A 351 -32.76 59.18 43.11
C VAL A 351 -33.87 58.21 42.70
N THR A 352 -35.13 58.64 42.66
CA THR A 352 -36.28 57.77 42.34
C THR A 352 -36.25 57.30 40.87
N ILE A 353 -35.76 58.13 39.95
CA ILE A 353 -35.58 57.76 38.53
C ILE A 353 -34.45 56.72 38.41
N ARG A 354 -33.37 56.84 39.19
CA ARG A 354 -32.30 55.83 39.22
C ARG A 354 -32.77 54.52 39.85
N GLU A 355 -33.53 54.56 40.95
CA GLU A 355 -34.07 53.36 41.61
C GLU A 355 -35.05 52.58 40.72
N SER A 356 -35.98 53.28 40.06
CA SER A 356 -36.90 52.69 39.08
C SER A 356 -36.21 52.20 37.81
N HIS A 357 -35.11 52.84 37.39
CA HIS A 357 -34.23 52.30 36.34
C HIS A 357 -33.57 51.00 36.78
N GLU A 358 -32.98 50.95 37.98
CA GLU A 358 -32.32 49.76 38.55
C GLU A 358 -33.31 48.59 38.67
N GLU A 359 -34.54 48.85 39.14
CA GLU A 359 -35.59 47.84 39.26
C GLU A 359 -36.05 47.30 37.87
N ALA A 360 -36.23 48.19 36.89
CA ALA A 360 -36.58 47.81 35.52
C ALA A 360 -35.44 47.03 34.84
N VAL A 361 -34.18 47.41 35.08
CA VAL A 361 -32.98 46.68 34.64
C VAL A 361 -32.95 45.28 35.25
N GLN A 362 -33.21 45.15 36.56
CA GLN A 362 -33.20 43.86 37.23
C GLN A 362 -34.33 42.94 36.71
N LYS A 363 -35.53 43.47 36.48
CA LYS A 363 -36.65 42.75 35.84
C LYS A 363 -36.32 42.31 34.41
N SER A 364 -35.70 43.20 33.62
CA SER A 364 -35.24 42.92 32.24
C SER A 364 -34.17 41.82 32.21
N LEU A 365 -33.16 41.91 33.07
CA LEU A 365 -32.09 40.90 33.18
C LEU A 365 -32.63 39.55 33.70
N ALA A 366 -33.61 39.54 34.60
CA ALA A 366 -34.28 38.31 35.02
C ALA A 366 -35.07 37.66 33.87
N ALA A 367 -35.81 38.46 33.08
CA ALA A 367 -36.51 37.98 31.89
C ALA A 367 -35.54 37.46 30.80
N PHE A 368 -34.40 38.14 30.60
CA PHE A 368 -33.34 37.66 29.71
C PHE A 368 -32.76 36.34 30.21
N ASN A 369 -32.37 36.26 31.48
CA ASN A 369 -31.69 35.09 32.05
C ASN A 369 -32.58 33.85 32.16
N SER A 370 -33.90 34.00 32.29
CA SER A 370 -34.85 32.88 32.31
C SER A 370 -35.13 32.28 30.93
N ARG A 371 -34.89 33.05 29.85
CA ARG A 371 -35.30 32.73 28.48
C ARG A 371 -34.13 32.54 27.50
N ALA A 372 -32.97 33.14 27.79
CA ALA A 372 -31.73 32.94 27.04
C ALA A 372 -31.09 31.59 27.35
N VAL A 373 -30.95 30.75 26.32
CA VAL A 373 -30.36 29.41 26.43
C VAL A 373 -28.85 29.48 26.23
N GLY A 374 -28.10 28.66 26.98
CA GLY A 374 -26.64 28.52 26.84
C GLY A 374 -25.83 29.44 27.77
N ALA A 375 -24.51 29.26 27.71
CA ALA A 375 -23.50 30.05 28.45
C ALA A 375 -22.37 30.53 27.50
N GLY A 376 -22.64 30.55 26.19
CA GLY A 376 -21.66 30.83 25.14
C GLY A 376 -21.44 32.32 24.85
N SER A 377 -20.56 32.59 23.88
CA SER A 377 -20.26 33.94 23.41
C SER A 377 -21.45 34.64 22.75
N VAL A 378 -22.42 33.89 22.22
CA VAL A 378 -23.68 34.42 21.66
C VAL A 378 -24.55 35.03 22.76
N ARG A 379 -24.77 34.32 23.88
CA ARG A 379 -25.45 34.89 25.05
C ARG A 379 -24.72 36.13 25.55
N GLN A 380 -23.41 36.08 25.75
CA GLN A 380 -22.62 37.25 26.17
C GLN A 380 -22.69 38.42 25.17
N LYS A 381 -22.80 38.15 23.87
CA LYS A 381 -23.04 39.17 22.84
C LYS A 381 -24.39 39.82 23.05
N TYR A 382 -25.49 39.06 23.12
CA TYR A 382 -26.83 39.62 23.32
C TYR A 382 -27.02 40.26 24.71
N GLU A 383 -26.35 39.75 25.74
CA GLU A 383 -26.30 40.33 27.08
C GLU A 383 -25.56 41.68 27.08
N LYS A 384 -24.41 41.78 26.40
CA LYS A 384 -23.72 43.07 26.18
C LYS A 384 -24.55 44.04 25.34
N HIS A 385 -25.30 43.55 24.34
CA HIS A 385 -26.23 44.40 23.58
C HIS A 385 -27.38 44.88 24.47
N LEU A 386 -27.93 44.03 25.34
CA LEU A 386 -28.97 44.39 26.31
C LEU A 386 -28.43 45.43 27.30
N GLN A 387 -27.28 45.19 27.94
CA GLN A 387 -26.62 46.16 28.83
C GLN A 387 -26.32 47.50 28.11
N THR A 388 -25.95 47.46 26.84
CA THR A 388 -25.72 48.68 26.03
C THR A 388 -27.05 49.39 25.70
N PHE A 389 -28.12 48.65 25.43
CA PHE A 389 -29.46 49.18 25.18
C PHE A 389 -30.05 49.81 26.43
N LEU A 390 -29.99 49.13 27.58
CA LEU A 390 -30.43 49.61 28.89
C LEU A 390 -29.69 50.91 29.26
N ARG A 391 -28.36 50.93 29.14
CA ARG A 391 -27.54 52.13 29.36
C ARG A 391 -27.92 53.28 28.42
N LYS A 392 -27.99 53.04 27.11
CA LYS A 392 -28.38 54.07 26.14
C LYS A 392 -29.77 54.62 26.42
N ALA A 393 -30.72 53.76 26.76
CA ALA A 393 -32.10 54.14 27.07
C ALA A 393 -32.23 55.00 28.34
N PHE A 394 -31.20 55.01 29.20
CA PHE A 394 -31.04 55.93 30.34
C PHE A 394 -30.26 57.20 29.97
N GLU A 395 -29.25 57.12 29.10
CA GLU A 395 -28.37 58.25 28.72
C GLU A 395 -29.00 59.29 27.77
N VAL A 396 -30.05 58.95 27.00
CA VAL A 396 -30.65 59.86 25.98
C VAL A 396 -30.99 61.29 26.47
N PRO A 397 -31.45 61.54 27.72
CA PRO A 397 -31.81 62.90 28.15
C PRO A 397 -30.64 63.89 28.29
N TYR A 398 -29.39 63.42 28.43
CA TYR A 398 -28.30 64.22 29.00
C TYR A 398 -27.25 64.76 27.99
N ARG A 399 -27.55 64.82 26.69
CA ARG A 399 -26.54 65.19 25.66
C ARG A 399 -26.77 66.53 24.97
N SER A 400 -26.26 67.60 25.58
CA SER A 400 -25.89 68.87 24.91
C SER A 400 -24.36 69.01 24.80
N PRO A 401 -23.77 69.47 23.68
CA PRO A 401 -22.31 69.39 23.48
C PRO A 401 -21.56 70.71 23.74
N LEU A 402 -20.56 70.72 24.65
CA LEU A 402 -19.53 71.77 24.73
C LEU A 402 -18.15 71.26 25.18
N THR A 403 -17.12 71.76 24.47
CA THR A 403 -15.74 72.09 24.90
C THR A 403 -14.70 71.04 25.40
N SER A 404 -13.61 70.95 24.63
CA SER A 404 -12.22 71.36 25.00
C SER A 404 -11.06 70.34 25.02
N HIS A 405 -9.94 70.82 24.43
CA HIS A 405 -8.56 70.31 24.46
C HIS A 405 -7.84 70.69 25.76
N ALA A 406 -6.89 69.86 26.26
CA ALA A 406 -5.63 70.31 26.91
C ALA A 406 -4.63 69.17 27.30
N PHE A 407 -3.32 69.42 27.06
CA PHE A 407 -2.11 69.09 27.86
C PHE A 407 -1.50 67.66 28.04
N LEU A 408 -0.40 67.41 27.29
CA LEU A 408 1.03 67.18 27.70
C LEU A 408 1.49 66.19 28.82
N GLY A 409 2.54 65.38 28.53
CA GLY A 409 3.67 65.15 29.48
C GLY A 409 4.57 63.86 29.41
N VAL A 410 5.89 64.05 29.18
CA VAL A 410 7.08 63.36 29.84
C VAL A 410 7.84 62.13 29.21
N CYS A 411 9.08 62.40 28.73
CA CYS A 411 10.42 61.69 28.76
C CYS A 411 10.63 60.22 28.24
N ALA A 412 11.83 59.75 27.83
CA ALA A 412 13.25 60.22 27.90
C ALA A 412 14.15 59.79 26.68
N SER A 413 15.46 60.14 26.66
CA SER A 413 16.40 60.10 25.49
C SER A 413 17.85 59.58 25.77
N GLN A 414 18.75 59.53 24.76
CA GLN A 414 20.13 58.94 24.77
C GLN A 414 21.09 59.60 23.73
N ILE A 415 22.45 59.55 23.89
CA ILE A 415 23.59 59.58 22.87
C ILE A 415 24.95 60.20 23.40
N PRO A 416 26.19 59.86 22.89
CA PRO A 416 27.53 60.17 23.52
C PRO A 416 28.65 60.83 22.61
N GLY A 417 29.91 61.05 23.11
CA GLY A 417 31.15 61.15 22.26
C GLY A 417 32.51 61.79 22.75
N GLN A 418 33.65 61.18 22.32
CA GLN A 418 35.07 61.66 22.06
C GLN A 418 36.20 61.89 23.13
N VAL A 419 37.47 61.55 22.75
CA VAL A 419 38.81 61.86 23.37
C VAL A 419 39.98 61.83 22.34
N VAL A 420 41.08 62.60 22.53
CA VAL A 420 42.40 62.54 21.82
C VAL A 420 43.58 62.81 22.82
N ALA A 421 44.83 62.38 22.55
CA ALA A 421 46.00 62.45 23.47
C ALA A 421 47.37 62.80 22.81
N ALA A 422 48.41 63.23 23.58
CA ALA A 422 49.85 63.17 23.20
C ALA A 422 50.94 63.52 24.29
N ARG A 423 51.92 62.59 24.51
CA ARG A 423 53.42 62.69 24.49
C ARG A 423 54.36 63.40 25.55
N ASN A 424 55.33 62.60 26.07
CA ASN A 424 56.84 62.67 26.05
C ASN A 424 57.66 63.84 26.72
N LEU A 425 58.98 63.81 27.07
CA LEU A 425 60.15 62.84 27.13
C LEU A 425 61.41 63.44 27.88
N GLY A 426 62.41 62.62 28.31
CA GLY A 426 63.89 62.95 28.47
C GLY A 426 64.46 63.38 29.86
N LEU A 427 65.50 62.79 30.52
CA LEU A 427 66.98 62.58 30.30
C LEU A 427 67.91 63.78 30.73
N VAL A 428 69.13 63.69 31.34
CA VAL A 428 69.94 62.62 32.04
C VAL A 428 71.27 63.15 32.72
N ALA A 429 71.83 62.46 33.76
CA ALA A 429 73.24 62.51 34.32
C ALA A 429 73.79 63.83 34.99
N LEU A 430 74.87 63.96 35.81
CA LEU A 430 75.93 63.08 36.44
C LEU A 430 76.67 63.87 37.60
N GLY A 431 77.30 63.21 38.61
CA GLY A 431 78.58 63.70 39.23
C GLY A 431 78.70 64.23 40.70
N SER A 432 79.13 63.34 41.62
CA SER A 432 80.18 63.49 42.68
C SER A 432 80.20 64.56 43.82
N ASN A 433 80.18 64.00 45.06
CA ASN A 433 81.12 64.21 46.21
C ASN A 433 80.92 65.19 47.39
N SER A 434 81.30 64.63 48.56
CA SER A 434 81.69 65.20 49.87
C SER A 434 80.64 65.27 51.00
N SER A 435 81.12 64.84 52.17
CA SER A 435 80.44 64.57 53.44
C SER A 435 79.97 65.81 54.20
N TRP A 436 79.01 65.67 55.12
CA TRP A 436 79.20 65.79 56.59
C TRP A 436 77.91 65.40 57.35
N VAL A 437 78.06 65.13 58.65
CA VAL A 437 77.02 64.87 59.68
C VAL A 437 76.42 63.45 59.74
N THR A 438 76.32 62.95 60.97
CA THR A 438 76.27 61.54 61.41
C THR A 438 74.87 61.04 61.82
N ALA A 439 74.78 59.72 62.03
CA ALA A 439 73.74 59.00 62.78
C ALA A 439 72.28 58.95 62.26
N GLY A 440 71.88 59.76 61.27
CA GLY A 440 70.51 59.73 60.72
C GLY A 440 70.27 58.85 59.48
N SER A 441 71.33 58.23 58.92
CA SER A 441 71.33 57.71 57.54
C SER A 441 71.09 56.20 57.41
N ASP A 442 71.68 55.39 58.30
CA ASP A 442 71.72 53.94 58.09
C ASP A 442 70.39 53.24 58.39
N TYR A 443 69.56 53.80 59.29
CA TYR A 443 68.18 53.33 59.48
C TYR A 443 67.33 53.52 58.21
N LYS A 444 67.51 54.64 57.49
CA LYS A 444 66.81 54.88 56.21
C LYS A 444 67.28 53.92 55.11
N ARG A 445 68.59 53.67 55.02
CA ARG A 445 69.14 52.76 54.00
C ARG A 445 68.69 51.31 54.21
N ASN A 446 68.66 50.84 55.46
CA ASN A 446 68.12 49.51 55.80
C ASN A 446 66.60 49.44 55.61
N ALA A 447 65.83 50.46 56.04
CA ALA A 447 64.39 50.50 55.84
C ALA A 447 63.99 50.50 54.34
N PHE A 448 64.74 51.20 53.48
CA PHE A 448 64.51 51.15 52.03
C PHE A 448 64.89 49.79 51.43
N LEU A 449 65.97 49.15 51.88
CA LEU A 449 66.36 47.82 51.40
C LEU A 449 65.33 46.75 51.82
N GLU A 450 64.83 46.79 53.06
CA GLU A 450 63.82 45.86 53.55
C GLU A 450 62.46 46.08 52.85
N ALA A 451 62.08 47.35 52.64
CA ALA A 451 60.91 47.70 51.84
C ALA A 451 61.02 47.18 50.39
N ASP A 452 62.18 47.35 49.76
CA ASP A 452 62.43 46.90 48.39
C ASP A 452 62.46 45.36 48.27
N LEU A 453 62.97 44.65 49.29
CA LEU A 453 62.90 43.19 49.39
C LEU A 453 61.45 42.69 49.55
N ARG A 454 60.64 43.37 50.39
CA ARG A 454 59.22 43.06 50.55
C ARG A 454 58.47 43.23 49.22
N CYS A 455 58.72 44.30 48.46
CA CYS A 455 58.18 44.51 47.11
C CYS A 455 58.55 43.37 46.14
N SER A 456 59.79 42.87 46.17
CA SER A 456 60.20 41.73 45.34
C SER A 456 59.47 40.44 45.72
N ASN A 457 59.33 40.15 47.01
CA ASN A 457 58.67 38.93 47.50
C ASN A 457 57.16 38.93 47.17
N THR A 458 56.48 40.08 47.28
CA THR A 458 55.06 40.18 46.89
C THR A 458 54.87 40.00 45.39
N ILE A 459 55.72 40.62 44.55
CA ILE A 459 55.68 40.43 43.08
C ILE A 459 55.91 38.97 42.69
N GLN A 460 56.86 38.27 43.29
CA GLN A 460 57.07 36.84 43.02
C GLN A 460 55.85 35.99 43.41
N GLY A 461 55.14 36.39 44.49
CA GLY A 461 53.85 35.80 44.87
C GLY A 461 52.75 36.06 43.84
N MET A 462 52.62 37.29 43.34
CA MET A 462 51.67 37.67 42.29
C MET A 462 51.93 36.90 40.99
N GLU A 463 53.19 36.80 40.56
CA GLU A 463 53.58 36.07 39.36
C GLU A 463 53.20 34.58 39.45
N LYS A 464 53.43 33.96 40.61
CA LYS A 464 53.03 32.56 40.85
C LYS A 464 51.51 32.38 40.82
N LYS A 465 50.75 33.30 41.42
CA LYS A 465 49.27 33.30 41.38
C LYS A 465 48.75 33.48 39.94
N LEU A 466 49.27 34.45 39.19
CA LEU A 466 48.88 34.74 37.81
C LEU A 466 49.20 33.57 36.87
N ARG A 467 50.42 33.03 36.94
CA ARG A 467 50.86 31.89 36.13
C ARG A 467 50.02 30.64 36.40
N ALA A 468 49.64 30.40 37.66
CA ALA A 468 48.73 29.30 38.01
C ALA A 468 47.34 29.48 37.36
N ALA A 469 46.78 30.69 37.38
CA ALA A 469 45.49 30.98 36.74
C ALA A 469 45.54 30.81 35.21
N CYS A 470 46.60 31.28 34.55
CA CYS A 470 46.83 31.08 33.10
C CYS A 470 47.04 29.62 32.67
N HIS A 471 47.19 28.68 33.61
CA HIS A 471 47.37 27.25 33.33
C HIS A 471 46.15 26.39 33.67
N LEU A 472 45.05 26.97 34.15
CA LEU A 472 43.80 26.25 34.35
C LEU A 472 43.10 25.97 33.00
N PRO A 473 42.55 24.76 32.77
CA PRO A 473 42.01 24.37 31.47
C PRO A 473 40.76 25.18 31.05
N ASP A 474 39.94 25.62 32.00
CA ASP A 474 38.74 26.45 31.78
C ASP A 474 38.97 27.94 32.13
N ALA A 475 40.21 28.42 32.12
CA ALA A 475 40.49 29.84 32.39
C ALA A 475 39.82 30.73 31.31
N LYS A 476 39.00 31.68 31.77
CA LYS A 476 38.43 32.75 30.94
C LYS A 476 39.30 34.00 31.02
N ILE A 477 39.42 34.72 29.91
CA ILE A 477 40.18 35.97 29.81
C ILE A 477 39.76 36.96 30.90
N ASP A 478 38.45 37.15 31.09
CA ASP A 478 37.90 38.08 32.11
C ASP A 478 38.32 37.71 33.53
N ASN A 479 38.43 36.41 33.85
CA ASN A 479 38.84 35.93 35.16
C ASN A 479 40.34 36.15 35.41
N VAL A 480 41.18 36.00 34.38
CA VAL A 480 42.63 36.23 34.45
C VAL A 480 42.92 37.72 34.57
N LEU A 481 42.23 38.56 33.79
CA LEU A 481 42.36 40.02 33.86
C LEU A 481 41.86 40.57 35.21
N LYS A 482 40.73 40.07 35.72
CA LYS A 482 40.24 40.46 37.05
C LYS A 482 41.21 40.04 38.15
N LEU A 483 41.76 38.83 38.10
CA LEU A 483 42.78 38.40 39.06
C LEU A 483 44.04 39.29 38.98
N LEU A 484 44.45 39.73 37.80
CA LEU A 484 45.56 40.67 37.67
C LEU A 484 45.23 42.01 38.34
N ASP A 485 44.03 42.56 38.11
CA ASP A 485 43.56 43.82 38.72
C ASP A 485 43.47 43.73 40.26
N ASP A 486 42.93 42.62 40.78
CA ASP A 486 42.88 42.31 42.22
C ASP A 486 44.31 42.24 42.82
N LEU A 487 45.26 41.62 42.12
CA LEU A 487 46.66 41.50 42.55
C LEU A 487 47.42 42.84 42.51
N LEU A 488 47.16 43.67 41.50
CA LEU A 488 47.73 45.01 41.41
C LEU A 488 47.21 45.90 42.54
N SER A 489 45.93 45.80 42.86
CA SER A 489 45.30 46.49 43.99
C SER A 489 45.87 46.02 45.34
N GLU A 490 46.05 44.71 45.54
CA GLU A 490 46.71 44.12 46.73
C GLU A 490 48.16 44.64 46.87
N TYR A 491 48.91 44.73 45.78
CA TYR A 491 50.27 45.27 45.78
C TYR A 491 50.31 46.78 46.04
N GLU A 492 49.39 47.56 45.47
CA GLU A 492 49.33 49.00 45.70
C GLU A 492 49.07 49.33 47.17
N ALA A 493 48.16 48.59 47.83
CA ALA A 493 47.86 48.80 49.25
C ALA A 493 48.96 48.31 50.21
N SER A 494 49.66 47.21 49.88
CA SER A 494 50.60 46.56 50.81
C SER A 494 52.05 47.06 50.70
N SER A 495 52.49 47.46 49.51
CA SER A 495 53.89 47.79 49.23
C SER A 495 54.20 49.29 49.31
N HIS A 496 55.38 49.64 49.80
CA HIS A 496 55.82 51.02 50.05
C HIS A 496 57.33 51.12 49.78
N GLY A 497 57.83 52.24 49.27
CA GLY A 497 59.25 52.48 49.04
C GLY A 497 59.59 53.03 47.64
N PRO A 498 60.81 53.57 47.44
CA PRO A 498 61.17 54.28 46.20
C PRO A 498 61.23 53.37 44.96
N GLY A 499 61.53 52.08 45.11
CA GLY A 499 61.57 51.10 44.01
C GLY A 499 60.22 50.48 43.62
N LYS A 500 59.14 50.75 44.38
CA LYS A 500 57.81 50.09 44.27
C LYS A 500 57.31 50.03 42.82
N TRP A 501 57.25 51.19 42.17
CA TRP A 501 56.65 51.35 40.85
C TRP A 501 57.53 50.82 39.72
N GLN A 502 58.85 50.89 39.87
CA GLN A 502 59.79 50.34 38.89
C GLN A 502 59.67 48.82 38.81
N LYS A 503 59.61 48.13 39.97
CA LYS A 503 59.42 46.67 40.00
C LYS A 503 58.05 46.24 39.48
N LEU A 504 57.00 47.00 39.79
CA LEU A 504 55.64 46.73 39.29
C LEU A 504 55.56 46.86 37.75
N ALA A 505 56.21 47.87 37.18
CA ALA A 505 56.27 48.05 35.73
C ALA A 505 57.00 46.88 35.04
N THR A 506 58.13 46.42 35.60
CA THR A 506 58.85 45.23 35.08
C THR A 506 57.99 43.96 35.18
N PHE A 507 57.28 43.75 36.28
CA PHE A 507 56.35 42.63 36.45
C PHE A 507 55.20 42.65 35.43
N LEU A 508 54.59 43.81 35.19
CA LEU A 508 53.52 43.96 34.21
C LEU A 508 54.01 43.64 32.79
N GLN A 509 55.20 44.15 32.41
CA GLN A 509 55.79 43.84 31.12
C GLN A 509 56.04 42.32 30.95
N GLN A 510 56.69 41.68 31.93
CA GLN A 510 56.98 40.24 31.87
C GLN A 510 55.71 39.37 31.90
N SER A 511 54.67 39.81 32.60
CA SER A 511 53.37 39.13 32.65
C SER A 511 52.63 39.17 31.31
N LEU A 512 52.69 40.33 30.62
CA LEU A 512 52.13 40.51 29.29
C LEU A 512 52.92 39.77 28.21
N GLU A 513 54.26 39.79 28.28
CA GLU A 513 55.12 39.14 27.28
C GLU A 513 55.17 37.61 27.40
N GLY A 514 54.86 37.03 28.57
CA GLY A 514 54.89 35.59 28.82
C GLY A 514 53.52 34.95 29.12
N PRO A 515 53.14 34.76 30.41
CA PRO A 515 52.00 33.91 30.80
C PRO A 515 50.66 34.26 30.15
N ILE A 516 50.43 35.55 29.86
CA ILE A 516 49.17 36.03 29.24
C ILE A 516 49.15 35.71 27.73
N VAL A 517 50.25 35.96 27.01
CA VAL A 517 50.37 35.64 25.57
C VAL A 517 50.29 34.14 25.32
N ASP A 518 50.94 33.30 26.13
CA ASP A 518 50.85 31.84 26.02
C ASP A 518 49.42 31.31 26.24
N PHE A 519 48.67 31.93 27.15
CA PHE A 519 47.27 31.62 27.38
C PHE A 519 46.38 32.01 26.19
N PHE A 520 46.55 33.20 25.63
CA PHE A 520 45.85 33.62 24.41
C PHE A 520 46.14 32.70 23.21
N LYS A 521 47.41 32.27 23.05
CA LYS A 521 47.81 31.36 21.97
C LYS A 521 47.09 30.02 22.07
N LYS A 522 47.03 29.41 23.26
CA LYS A 522 46.29 28.16 23.51
C LYS A 522 44.79 28.29 23.22
N GLN A 523 44.16 29.39 23.62
CA GLN A 523 42.73 29.63 23.33
C GLN A 523 42.47 29.81 21.83
N LEU A 524 43.41 30.43 21.10
CA LEU A 524 43.34 30.58 19.65
C LEU A 524 43.48 29.23 18.93
N ASP A 525 44.43 28.39 19.36
CA ASP A 525 44.64 27.04 18.81
C ASP A 525 43.42 26.13 19.07
N HIS A 526 42.85 26.19 20.28
CA HIS A 526 41.62 25.48 20.63
C HIS A 526 40.45 25.92 19.73
N SER A 527 40.20 27.22 19.62
CA SER A 527 39.18 27.80 18.72
C SER A 527 39.40 27.41 17.25
N GLY A 528 40.66 27.33 16.81
CA GLY A 528 41.04 26.85 15.48
C GLY A 528 40.65 25.39 15.24
N SER A 529 40.88 24.52 16.24
CA SER A 529 40.51 23.10 16.18
C SER A 529 38.98 22.89 16.11
N GLU A 530 38.21 23.64 16.89
CA GLU A 530 36.74 23.60 16.85
C GLU A 530 36.19 24.06 15.51
N LYS A 531 36.74 25.16 14.96
CA LYS A 531 36.40 25.66 13.61
C LYS A 531 36.69 24.62 12.53
N GLY A 532 37.80 23.87 12.65
CA GLY A 532 38.12 22.75 11.76
C GLY A 532 37.09 21.62 11.85
N ALA A 533 36.71 21.21 13.07
CA ALA A 533 35.69 20.19 13.30
C ALA A 533 34.30 20.61 12.80
N LEU A 534 33.93 21.88 12.95
CA LEU A 534 32.71 22.45 12.37
C LEU A 534 32.73 22.45 10.84
N MET A 535 33.85 22.84 10.20
CA MET A 535 33.97 22.80 8.73
C MET A 535 33.78 21.38 8.15
N LEU A 536 34.33 20.36 8.82
CA LEU A 536 34.14 18.95 8.42
C LEU A 536 32.67 18.50 8.56
N LYS A 537 31.97 18.96 9.61
CA LYS A 537 30.53 18.72 9.76
C LYS A 537 29.73 19.43 8.67
N CYS A 538 30.06 20.67 8.30
CA CYS A 538 29.41 21.39 7.20
C CYS A 538 29.54 20.64 5.87
N ARG A 539 30.76 20.21 5.50
CA ARG A 539 30.97 19.40 4.28
C ARG A 539 30.17 18.10 4.30
N SER A 540 30.14 17.39 5.43
CA SER A 540 29.31 16.17 5.57
C SER A 540 27.80 16.44 5.42
N ILE A 541 27.33 17.64 5.78
CA ILE A 541 25.94 18.06 5.58
C ILE A 541 25.71 18.42 4.10
N GLU A 542 26.64 19.13 3.46
CA GLU A 542 26.59 19.44 2.01
C GLU A 542 26.51 18.17 1.17
N ASP A 543 27.35 17.16 1.46
CA ASP A 543 27.33 15.85 0.79
C ASP A 543 25.98 15.13 0.96
N LYS A 544 25.39 15.17 2.18
CA LYS A 544 24.08 14.59 2.47
C LYS A 544 22.94 15.31 1.73
N VAL A 545 22.99 16.65 1.67
CA VAL A 545 22.05 17.46 0.91
C VAL A 545 22.17 17.16 -0.59
N GLY A 546 23.39 17.02 -1.11
CA GLY A 546 23.64 16.60 -2.49
C GLY A 546 23.10 15.20 -2.82
N LEU A 547 23.18 14.26 -1.88
CA LEU A 547 22.59 12.91 -2.03
C LEU A 547 21.05 12.95 -2.03
N LEU A 548 20.45 13.71 -1.11
CA LEU A 548 19.00 13.91 -1.05
C LEU A 548 18.46 14.61 -2.31
N ASN A 549 19.18 15.59 -2.84
CA ASN A 549 18.79 16.28 -4.07
C ASN A 549 18.78 15.33 -5.28
N LYS A 550 19.79 14.45 -5.40
CA LYS A 550 19.82 13.39 -6.43
C LYS A 550 18.66 12.39 -6.29
N GLN A 551 18.25 12.05 -5.06
CA GLN A 551 17.07 11.21 -4.82
C GLN A 551 15.77 11.93 -5.20
N LEU A 552 15.66 13.23 -4.93
CA LEU A 552 14.52 14.06 -5.32
C LEU A 552 14.41 14.17 -6.85
N GLU A 553 15.50 14.45 -7.55
CA GLU A 553 15.54 14.48 -9.02
C GLU A 553 15.15 13.14 -9.66
N ALA A 554 15.57 12.01 -9.07
CA ALA A 554 15.15 10.68 -9.51
C ALA A 554 13.64 10.45 -9.29
N SER A 555 13.11 10.89 -8.15
CA SER A 555 11.68 10.85 -7.84
C SER A 555 10.85 11.71 -8.82
N ASP A 556 11.30 12.91 -9.16
CA ASP A 556 10.61 13.78 -10.12
C ASP A 556 10.70 13.29 -11.56
N LYS A 557 11.80 12.64 -11.96
CA LYS A 557 11.88 11.90 -13.23
C LYS A 557 10.85 10.76 -13.29
N ASN A 558 10.73 9.96 -12.23
CA ASN A 558 9.71 8.92 -12.16
C ASN A 558 8.29 9.52 -12.21
N LYS A 559 8.02 10.58 -11.46
CA LYS A 559 6.73 11.30 -11.46
C LYS A 559 6.35 11.83 -12.84
N THR A 560 7.29 12.44 -13.57
CA THR A 560 7.03 12.95 -14.92
C THR A 560 6.83 11.82 -15.93
N GLU A 561 7.49 10.67 -15.77
CA GLU A 561 7.20 9.49 -16.58
C GLU A 561 5.81 8.89 -16.27
N TYR A 562 5.40 8.81 -15.00
CA TYR A 562 4.05 8.39 -14.62
C TYR A 562 2.97 9.30 -15.21
N LEU A 563 3.17 10.63 -15.17
CA LEU A 563 2.27 11.59 -15.81
C LEU A 563 2.17 11.36 -17.32
N ARG A 564 3.30 11.15 -18.01
CA ARG A 564 3.33 10.83 -19.45
C ARG A 564 2.60 9.52 -19.78
N ARG A 565 2.74 8.48 -18.95
CA ARG A 565 2.01 7.22 -19.11
C ARG A 565 0.49 7.42 -18.95
N TYR A 566 0.06 8.26 -18.00
CA TYR A 566 -1.35 8.64 -17.83
C TYR A 566 -1.88 9.44 -19.02
N GLU A 567 -1.11 10.40 -19.53
CA GLU A 567 -1.49 11.23 -20.67
C GLU A 567 -1.62 10.41 -21.96
N ASN A 568 -0.70 9.46 -22.18
CA ASN A 568 -0.81 8.49 -23.27
C ASN A 568 -2.09 7.63 -23.13
N ALA A 569 -2.37 7.07 -21.95
CA ALA A 569 -3.59 6.29 -21.71
C ALA A 569 -4.89 7.10 -21.88
N ILE A 570 -4.86 8.41 -21.59
CA ILE A 570 -5.97 9.33 -21.87
C ILE A 570 -6.13 9.53 -23.38
N ASN A 571 -5.05 9.65 -24.13
CA ASN A 571 -5.08 9.82 -25.59
C ASN A 571 -5.54 8.52 -26.30
N ASP A 572 -5.10 7.35 -25.84
CA ASP A 572 -5.59 6.05 -26.32
C ASP A 572 -7.10 5.90 -26.06
N LYS A 573 -7.56 6.32 -24.87
CA LYS A 573 -8.99 6.34 -24.53
C LYS A 573 -9.80 7.29 -25.41
N LYS A 574 -9.25 8.46 -25.77
CA LYS A 574 -9.90 9.38 -26.74
C LYS A 574 -10.00 8.74 -28.11
N SER A 575 -8.89 8.20 -28.64
CA SER A 575 -8.87 7.50 -29.93
C SER A 575 -9.90 6.37 -29.99
N LEU A 576 -9.99 5.54 -28.95
CA LEU A 576 -11.04 4.51 -28.85
C LEU A 576 -12.46 5.11 -28.81
N SER A 577 -12.67 6.22 -28.09
CA SER A 577 -13.95 6.92 -28.04
C SER A 577 -14.37 7.46 -29.40
N ASP A 578 -13.41 7.99 -30.18
CA ASP A 578 -13.64 8.51 -31.53
C ASP A 578 -13.99 7.36 -32.50
N ASP A 579 -13.26 6.24 -32.41
CA ASP A 579 -13.57 4.99 -33.13
C ASP A 579 -14.98 4.45 -32.82
N TYR A 580 -15.38 4.44 -31.55
CA TYR A 580 -16.73 4.05 -31.14
C TYR A 580 -17.77 5.01 -31.67
N THR A 581 -17.50 6.32 -31.65
CA THR A 581 -18.40 7.35 -32.19
C THR A 581 -18.59 7.17 -33.70
N GLY A 582 -17.50 6.90 -34.44
CA GLY A 582 -17.56 6.57 -35.88
C GLY A 582 -18.34 5.29 -36.19
N ARG A 583 -18.28 4.27 -35.32
CA ARG A 583 -19.11 3.06 -35.45
C ARG A 583 -20.59 3.34 -35.16
N ILE A 584 -20.88 4.18 -34.16
CA ILE A 584 -22.25 4.57 -33.80
C ILE A 584 -22.89 5.37 -34.94
N THR A 585 -22.20 6.36 -35.52
CA THR A 585 -22.73 7.13 -36.65
C THR A 585 -22.92 6.27 -37.91
N ASN A 586 -22.05 5.28 -38.15
CA ASN A 586 -22.23 4.29 -39.21
C ASN A 586 -23.45 3.37 -38.98
N LEU A 587 -23.72 2.98 -37.74
CA LEU A 587 -24.91 2.21 -37.40
C LEU A 587 -26.19 3.06 -37.51
N GLN A 588 -26.16 4.31 -37.04
CA GLN A 588 -27.26 5.25 -37.17
C GLN A 588 -27.65 5.47 -38.65
N SER A 589 -26.68 5.68 -39.56
CA SER A 589 -26.99 5.82 -40.99
C SER A 589 -27.58 4.56 -41.62
N LYS A 590 -27.16 3.37 -41.15
CA LYS A 590 -27.77 2.09 -41.55
C LYS A 590 -29.19 1.92 -41.01
N CYS A 591 -29.45 2.34 -39.77
CA CYS A 591 -30.79 2.35 -39.18
C CYS A 591 -31.72 3.28 -39.96
N SER A 592 -31.31 4.52 -40.25
CA SER A 592 -32.10 5.45 -41.07
C SER A 592 -32.38 4.90 -42.47
N SER A 593 -31.39 4.27 -43.13
CA SER A 593 -31.60 3.60 -44.42
C SER A 593 -32.57 2.41 -44.34
N LEU A 594 -32.56 1.67 -43.23
CA LEU A 594 -33.51 0.58 -42.98
C LEU A 594 -34.93 1.12 -42.71
N GLU A 595 -35.06 2.20 -41.94
CA GLU A 595 -36.31 2.90 -41.69
C GLU A 595 -36.94 3.44 -42.97
N GLU A 596 -36.16 4.08 -43.85
CA GLU A 596 -36.60 4.51 -45.20
C GLU A 596 -37.12 3.34 -46.03
N ARG A 597 -36.44 2.18 -45.98
CA ARG A 597 -36.90 0.95 -46.66
C ARG A 597 -38.17 0.39 -46.04
N CYS A 598 -38.31 0.40 -44.72
CA CYS A 598 -39.52 -0.01 -44.02
C CYS A 598 -40.71 0.90 -44.37
N LEU A 599 -40.52 2.22 -44.37
CA LEU A 599 -41.52 3.20 -44.81
C LEU A 599 -41.94 2.99 -46.27
N THR A 600 -40.99 2.64 -47.14
CA THR A 600 -41.25 2.34 -48.56
C THR A 600 -42.08 1.05 -48.69
N LEU A 601 -41.75 0.00 -47.93
CA LEU A 601 -42.52 -1.26 -47.91
C LEU A 601 -43.90 -1.11 -47.27
N MET A 602 -44.07 -0.28 -46.24
CA MET A 602 -45.39 0.03 -45.69
C MET A 602 -46.26 0.74 -46.72
N LYS A 603 -45.73 1.72 -47.44
CA LYS A 603 -46.46 2.42 -48.51
C LYS A 603 -46.93 1.47 -49.62
N SER A 604 -46.09 0.52 -50.06
CA SER A 604 -46.49 -0.48 -51.06
C SER A 604 -47.45 -1.54 -50.52
N GLN A 605 -47.36 -1.89 -49.23
CA GLN A 605 -48.34 -2.75 -48.58
C GLN A 605 -49.71 -2.07 -48.49
N ASP A 606 -49.76 -0.78 -48.15
CA ASP A 606 -51.02 -0.04 -48.02
C ASP A 606 -51.66 0.28 -49.37
N SER A 607 -50.87 0.51 -50.44
CA SER A 607 -51.42 0.58 -51.80
C SER A 607 -52.02 -0.76 -52.23
N ALA A 608 -51.33 -1.89 -51.98
CA ALA A 608 -51.85 -3.23 -52.28
C ALA A 608 -53.13 -3.58 -51.46
N LYS A 609 -53.22 -3.14 -50.19
CA LYS A 609 -54.46 -3.25 -49.40
C LYS A 609 -55.58 -2.41 -50.02
N HIS A 610 -55.28 -1.20 -50.49
CA HIS A 610 -56.27 -0.33 -51.13
C HIS A 610 -56.84 -0.97 -52.40
N GLU A 611 -55.97 -1.46 -53.29
CA GLU A 611 -56.34 -2.20 -54.50
C GLU A 611 -57.18 -3.44 -54.17
N SER A 612 -56.78 -4.24 -53.16
CA SER A 612 -57.55 -5.39 -52.69
C SER A 612 -58.96 -5.01 -52.19
N ALA A 613 -59.07 -3.88 -51.47
CA ALA A 613 -60.36 -3.36 -51.02
C ALA A 613 -61.22 -2.83 -52.18
N GLU A 614 -60.62 -2.23 -53.21
CA GLU A 614 -61.34 -1.86 -54.44
C GLU A 614 -61.86 -3.08 -55.19
N TRP A 615 -61.04 -4.12 -55.34
CA TRP A 615 -61.46 -5.37 -55.98
C TRP A 615 -62.59 -6.06 -55.20
N ARG A 616 -62.53 -6.04 -53.86
CA ARG A 616 -63.63 -6.53 -53.01
C ARG A 616 -64.92 -5.74 -53.24
N ARG A 617 -64.87 -4.40 -53.24
CA ARG A 617 -66.04 -3.54 -53.54
C ARG A 617 -66.59 -3.77 -54.96
N LYS A 618 -65.73 -4.03 -55.95
CA LYS A 618 -66.15 -4.41 -57.32
C LYS A 618 -66.87 -5.76 -57.32
N TYR A 619 -66.34 -6.76 -56.60
CA TYR A 619 -66.93 -8.10 -56.51
C TYR A 619 -68.28 -8.08 -55.75
N GLU A 620 -68.36 -7.42 -54.59
CA GLU A 620 -69.59 -7.25 -53.82
C GLU A 620 -70.69 -6.58 -54.66
N ARG A 621 -70.35 -5.55 -55.44
CA ARG A 621 -71.31 -4.89 -56.35
C ARG A 621 -71.84 -5.83 -57.44
N ILE A 622 -70.99 -6.70 -58.00
CA ILE A 622 -71.39 -7.69 -59.00
C ILE A 622 -72.31 -8.75 -58.35
N SER A 623 -71.92 -9.25 -57.18
CA SER A 623 -72.71 -10.22 -56.41
C SER A 623 -74.08 -9.67 -55.99
N SER A 624 -74.15 -8.42 -55.53
CA SER A 624 -75.43 -7.78 -55.20
C SER A 624 -76.33 -7.59 -56.42
N LYS A 625 -75.75 -7.33 -57.60
CA LYS A 625 -76.50 -7.21 -58.86
C LYS A 625 -77.04 -8.57 -59.30
N GLN A 626 -76.22 -9.62 -59.26
CA GLN A 626 -76.65 -10.99 -59.56
C GLN A 626 -77.77 -11.45 -58.61
N LYS A 627 -77.65 -11.15 -57.32
CA LYS A 627 -78.71 -11.47 -56.35
C LYS A 627 -80.02 -10.72 -56.65
N ALA A 628 -79.96 -9.44 -57.00
CA ALA A 628 -81.16 -8.69 -57.38
C ALA A 628 -81.82 -9.24 -58.66
N GLU A 629 -81.03 -9.70 -59.63
CA GLU A 629 -81.50 -10.38 -60.85
C GLU A 629 -82.14 -11.75 -60.52
N GLU A 630 -81.56 -12.51 -59.58
CA GLU A 630 -82.11 -13.78 -59.08
C GLU A 630 -83.41 -13.58 -58.28
N ASP A 631 -83.46 -12.61 -57.38
CA ASP A 631 -84.64 -12.25 -56.59
C ASP A 631 -85.79 -11.77 -57.52
N GLN A 632 -85.49 -11.03 -58.60
CA GLN A 632 -86.45 -10.67 -59.63
C GLN A 632 -86.98 -11.92 -60.37
N ALA A 633 -86.11 -12.81 -60.85
CA ALA A 633 -86.53 -14.03 -61.53
C ALA A 633 -87.39 -14.93 -60.63
N ASN A 634 -87.06 -15.03 -59.33
CA ASN A 634 -87.85 -15.75 -58.35
C ASN A 634 -89.25 -15.11 -58.14
N ALA A 635 -89.34 -13.78 -58.10
CA ALA A 635 -90.63 -13.10 -58.04
C ALA A 635 -91.49 -13.38 -59.29
N GLU A 636 -90.90 -13.33 -60.49
CA GLU A 636 -91.57 -13.69 -61.74
C GLU A 636 -92.09 -15.14 -61.70
N ILE A 637 -91.28 -16.10 -61.27
CA ILE A 637 -91.67 -17.51 -61.07
C ILE A 637 -92.85 -17.65 -60.10
N VAL A 638 -92.88 -16.88 -59.01
CA VAL A 638 -94.01 -16.89 -58.05
C VAL A 638 -95.29 -16.36 -58.69
N THR A 639 -95.22 -15.26 -59.45
CA THR A 639 -96.40 -14.73 -60.17
C THR A 639 -96.91 -15.68 -61.25
N LEU A 640 -96.02 -16.42 -61.93
CA LEU A 640 -96.42 -17.44 -62.90
C LEU A 640 -97.10 -18.62 -62.21
N LYS A 641 -96.56 -19.10 -61.08
CA LYS A 641 -97.18 -20.17 -60.28
C LYS A 641 -98.58 -19.80 -59.78
N SER A 642 -98.79 -18.57 -59.29
CA SER A 642 -100.11 -18.13 -58.84
C SER A 642 -101.12 -18.03 -59.99
N ARG A 643 -100.69 -17.61 -61.19
CA ARG A 643 -101.53 -17.62 -62.41
C ARG A 643 -101.90 -19.03 -62.84
N THR A 644 -100.97 -19.99 -62.80
CA THR A 644 -101.27 -21.40 -63.10
C THR A 644 -102.28 -21.98 -62.11
N SER A 645 -102.07 -21.77 -60.80
CA SER A 645 -103.00 -22.25 -59.77
C SER A 645 -104.41 -21.62 -59.90
N ALA A 646 -104.51 -20.34 -60.24
CA ALA A 646 -105.79 -19.69 -60.52
C ALA A 646 -106.48 -20.28 -61.76
N ALA A 647 -105.73 -20.58 -62.82
CA ALA A 647 -106.26 -21.22 -64.02
C ALA A 647 -106.73 -22.67 -63.74
N GLU A 648 -105.99 -23.44 -62.94
CA GLU A 648 -106.38 -24.77 -62.48
C GLU A 648 -107.67 -24.73 -61.65
N ALA A 649 -107.81 -23.75 -60.74
CA ALA A 649 -109.03 -23.56 -59.96
C ALA A 649 -110.25 -23.19 -60.84
N MET A 650 -110.07 -22.31 -61.84
CA MET A 650 -111.12 -22.01 -62.83
C MET A 650 -111.51 -23.25 -63.64
N LEU A 651 -110.55 -24.09 -64.02
CA LEU A 651 -110.78 -25.32 -64.78
C LEU A 651 -111.50 -26.38 -63.91
N ALA A 652 -111.20 -26.46 -62.61
CA ALA A 652 -111.93 -27.28 -61.66
C ALA A 652 -113.39 -26.81 -61.49
N ALA A 653 -113.63 -25.52 -61.27
CA ALA A 653 -114.98 -24.96 -61.16
C ALA A 653 -115.83 -25.18 -62.44
N ALA A 654 -115.22 -25.05 -63.61
CA ALA A 654 -115.88 -25.33 -64.89
C ALA A 654 -116.27 -26.83 -65.04
N ARG A 655 -115.43 -27.75 -64.54
CA ARG A 655 -115.77 -29.19 -64.50
C ARG A 655 -116.94 -29.48 -63.56
N GLU A 656 -116.97 -28.83 -62.40
CA GLU A 656 -118.03 -29.00 -61.40
C GLU A 656 -119.39 -28.46 -61.91
N GLN A 657 -119.40 -27.28 -62.55
CA GLN A 657 -120.60 -26.78 -63.23
C GLN A 657 -121.09 -27.72 -64.35
N ALA A 658 -120.18 -28.29 -65.14
CA ALA A 658 -120.53 -29.25 -66.19
C ALA A 658 -121.14 -30.55 -65.62
N HIS A 659 -120.68 -31.01 -64.44
CA HIS A 659 -121.30 -32.14 -63.74
C HIS A 659 -122.69 -31.81 -63.19
N SER A 660 -122.85 -30.67 -62.52
CA SER A 660 -124.16 -30.21 -62.00
C SER A 660 -125.22 -30.11 -63.10
N ALA A 661 -124.84 -29.58 -64.29
CA ALA A 661 -125.74 -29.48 -65.44
C ALA A 661 -126.18 -30.84 -66.00
N LEU A 662 -125.36 -31.89 -65.87
CA LEU A 662 -125.73 -33.26 -66.26
C LEU A 662 -126.70 -33.90 -65.26
N GLU A 663 -126.56 -33.60 -63.96
CA GLU A 663 -127.47 -34.09 -62.92
C GLU A 663 -128.84 -33.40 -63.01
N GLU A 664 -128.89 -32.07 -63.19
CA GLU A 664 -130.15 -31.35 -63.41
C GLU A 664 -130.91 -31.86 -64.65
N ALA A 665 -130.21 -32.15 -65.75
CA ALA A 665 -130.81 -32.73 -66.95
C ALA A 665 -131.44 -34.12 -66.69
N ALA A 666 -130.89 -34.90 -65.77
CA ALA A 666 -131.48 -36.17 -65.34
C ALA A 666 -132.74 -35.96 -64.47
N GLU A 667 -132.73 -34.98 -63.56
CA GLU A 667 -133.90 -34.66 -62.73
C GLU A 667 -135.10 -34.14 -63.52
N TRP A 668 -134.89 -33.24 -64.47
CA TRP A 668 -135.98 -32.70 -65.31
C TRP A 668 -136.70 -33.80 -66.10
N LYS A 669 -135.94 -34.80 -66.56
CA LYS A 669 -136.47 -35.99 -67.23
C LYS A 669 -137.33 -36.85 -66.31
N GLN A 670 -137.10 -36.81 -64.99
CA GLN A 670 -137.89 -37.55 -64.00
C GLN A 670 -139.16 -36.77 -63.60
N LYS A 671 -139.05 -35.45 -63.38
CA LYS A 671 -140.15 -34.56 -62.97
C LYS A 671 -141.26 -34.44 -64.02
N PHE A 672 -140.91 -34.37 -65.32
CA PHE A 672 -141.90 -34.34 -66.42
C PHE A 672 -142.84 -35.56 -66.43
N ASN A 673 -142.34 -36.74 -66.06
CA ASN A 673 -143.10 -37.99 -66.05
C ASN A 673 -144.08 -38.13 -64.87
N LEU A 674 -144.03 -37.23 -63.89
CA LEU A 674 -144.91 -37.21 -62.72
C LEU A 674 -146.06 -36.20 -62.88
N ALA A 675 -145.73 -34.96 -63.30
CA ALA A 675 -146.70 -33.88 -63.47
C ALA A 675 -147.85 -34.20 -64.44
N ALA A 676 -147.62 -35.06 -65.44
CA ALA A 676 -148.64 -35.50 -66.39
C ALA A 676 -149.77 -36.38 -65.78
N ARG A 677 -149.61 -36.85 -64.53
CA ARG A 677 -150.61 -37.71 -63.85
C ARG A 677 -151.51 -36.95 -62.86
N GLU A 678 -151.10 -35.79 -62.37
CA GLU A 678 -151.76 -35.11 -61.24
C GLU A 678 -152.74 -34.00 -61.66
N THR A 679 -152.59 -33.45 -62.86
CA THR A 679 -153.45 -32.36 -63.39
C THR A 679 -154.90 -32.77 -63.71
N LYS A 680 -155.27 -34.04 -63.50
CA LYS A 680 -156.60 -34.58 -63.80
C LYS A 680 -157.59 -34.55 -62.61
N ALA A 681 -157.14 -34.25 -61.39
CA ALA A 681 -157.90 -34.57 -60.17
C ALA A 681 -158.40 -33.38 -59.32
N ALA A 682 -158.04 -32.12 -59.65
CA ALA A 682 -158.12 -30.99 -58.70
C ALA A 682 -158.99 -29.80 -59.14
N LEU A 683 -160.24 -30.04 -59.59
CA LEU A 683 -161.11 -28.98 -60.16
C LEU A 683 -162.38 -28.62 -59.35
N GLU A 684 -162.82 -29.39 -58.34
CA GLU A 684 -164.24 -29.35 -57.92
C GLU A 684 -164.60 -28.90 -56.48
N LYS A 685 -163.67 -28.43 -55.62
CA LYS A 685 -164.00 -28.21 -54.18
C LYS A 685 -163.79 -26.80 -53.60
N ALA A 686 -164.93 -26.12 -53.52
CA ALA A 686 -165.34 -25.19 -52.45
C ALA A 686 -164.79 -23.74 -52.48
N ALA A 687 -165.51 -22.90 -53.21
CA ALA A 687 -165.45 -21.43 -53.12
C ALA A 687 -166.74 -20.84 -52.51
N THR A 688 -167.29 -21.44 -51.44
CA THR A 688 -168.57 -21.01 -50.83
C THR A 688 -168.52 -20.98 -49.28
N VAL A 689 -169.39 -20.14 -48.69
CA VAL A 689 -169.56 -19.90 -47.22
C VAL A 689 -168.62 -18.82 -46.60
N GLN A 690 -168.28 -17.77 -47.36
CA GLN A 690 -167.50 -16.60 -46.91
C GLN A 690 -168.31 -15.54 -46.10
N GLU A 691 -169.56 -15.80 -45.69
CA GLU A 691 -170.52 -14.73 -45.32
C GLU A 691 -171.04 -14.75 -43.87
N ARG A 692 -170.37 -15.46 -42.94
CA ARG A 692 -170.77 -15.51 -41.50
C ARG A 692 -169.70 -15.03 -40.51
N THR A 693 -168.48 -14.74 -40.96
CA THR A 693 -167.32 -14.43 -40.09
C THR A 693 -167.23 -12.97 -39.63
N THR A 694 -167.92 -12.04 -40.28
CA THR A 694 -167.66 -10.59 -40.13
C THR A 694 -168.20 -9.94 -38.85
N LYS A 695 -169.11 -10.59 -38.10
CA LYS A 695 -169.65 -10.05 -36.84
C LYS A 695 -168.91 -10.48 -35.56
N GLN A 696 -167.93 -11.39 -35.66
CA GLN A 696 -167.12 -11.83 -34.51
C GLN A 696 -165.77 -11.09 -34.40
N ASN A 697 -165.34 -10.37 -35.44
CA ASN A 697 -164.02 -9.75 -35.49
C ASN A 697 -163.89 -8.50 -34.60
N GLN A 698 -164.95 -7.72 -34.38
CA GLN A 698 -164.88 -6.49 -33.59
C GLN A 698 -164.62 -6.72 -32.08
N LEU A 699 -165.12 -7.82 -31.51
CA LEU A 699 -164.79 -8.21 -30.12
C LEU A 699 -163.36 -8.78 -29.98
N ARG A 700 -162.62 -8.93 -31.09
CA ARG A 700 -161.25 -9.43 -31.11
C ARG A 700 -160.20 -8.31 -31.15
N GLU A 701 -160.55 -7.12 -31.66
CA GLU A 701 -159.62 -5.99 -31.75
C GLU A 701 -159.32 -5.35 -30.39
N ASP A 702 -160.29 -5.29 -29.47
CA ASP A 702 -160.08 -4.69 -28.15
C ASP A 702 -159.19 -5.57 -27.25
N ALA A 703 -159.34 -6.91 -27.31
CA ALA A 703 -158.47 -7.84 -26.58
C ALA A 703 -157.01 -7.77 -27.06
N LEU A 704 -156.80 -7.67 -28.38
CA LEU A 704 -155.45 -7.53 -28.95
C LEU A 704 -154.76 -6.24 -28.50
N ARG A 705 -155.49 -5.13 -28.33
CA ARG A 705 -154.93 -3.86 -27.85
C ARG A 705 -154.38 -3.95 -26.42
N GLU A 706 -155.03 -4.72 -25.56
CA GLU A 706 -154.58 -4.94 -24.17
C GLU A 706 -153.34 -5.85 -24.12
N GLU A 707 -153.32 -6.93 -24.92
CA GLU A 707 -152.14 -7.79 -25.09
C GLU A 707 -150.92 -7.01 -25.63
N PHE A 708 -151.11 -6.13 -26.62
CA PHE A 708 -150.01 -5.29 -27.12
C PHE A 708 -149.45 -4.33 -26.07
N PHE A 709 -150.28 -3.79 -25.18
CA PHE A 709 -149.81 -2.94 -24.07
C PHE A 709 -148.98 -3.73 -23.05
N ALA A 710 -149.39 -4.95 -22.72
CA ALA A 710 -148.64 -5.81 -21.81
C ALA A 710 -147.27 -6.22 -22.39
N ILE A 711 -147.23 -6.59 -23.69
CA ILE A 711 -145.99 -6.94 -24.40
C ILE A 711 -145.04 -5.73 -24.49
N LEU A 712 -145.57 -4.52 -24.73
CA LEU A 712 -144.76 -3.31 -24.76
C LEU A 712 -144.11 -3.01 -23.40
N ALA A 713 -144.84 -3.18 -22.29
CA ALA A 713 -144.28 -3.02 -20.94
C ALA A 713 -143.18 -4.03 -20.63
N GLU A 714 -143.37 -5.32 -20.97
CA GLU A 714 -142.33 -6.35 -20.81
C GLU A 714 -141.08 -6.03 -21.63
N LYS A 715 -141.25 -5.54 -22.88
CA LYS A 715 -140.12 -5.12 -23.72
C LYS A 715 -139.45 -3.85 -23.23
N GLU A 716 -140.18 -2.93 -22.61
CA GLU A 716 -139.60 -1.72 -22.01
C GLU A 716 -138.74 -2.07 -20.78
N ASP A 717 -139.15 -3.03 -19.97
CA ASP A 717 -138.33 -3.54 -18.85
C ASP A 717 -137.13 -4.38 -19.33
N GLU A 718 -137.27 -5.17 -20.39
CA GLU A 718 -136.14 -5.84 -21.05
C GLU A 718 -135.13 -4.83 -21.64
N VAL A 719 -135.61 -3.68 -22.15
CA VAL A 719 -134.76 -2.57 -22.59
C VAL A 719 -134.04 -1.92 -21.40
N LYS A 720 -134.73 -1.67 -20.26
CA LYS A 720 -134.09 -1.12 -19.05
C LYS A 720 -132.98 -2.03 -18.52
N ASP A 721 -133.20 -3.35 -18.45
CA ASP A 721 -132.18 -4.32 -18.05
C ASP A 721 -130.99 -4.37 -19.01
N LYS A 722 -131.22 -4.28 -20.33
CA LYS A 722 -130.14 -4.17 -21.33
C LYS A 722 -129.37 -2.87 -21.22
N THR A 723 -130.04 -1.73 -21.00
CA THR A 723 -129.39 -0.43 -20.78
C THR A 723 -128.51 -0.45 -19.54
N ALA A 724 -129.01 -0.99 -18.41
CA ALA A 724 -128.22 -1.14 -17.19
C ALA A 724 -126.99 -2.05 -17.37
N LYS A 725 -127.11 -3.12 -18.18
CA LYS A 725 -125.98 -3.98 -18.55
C LYS A 725 -124.96 -3.27 -19.44
N ILE A 726 -125.41 -2.42 -20.37
CA ILE A 726 -124.53 -1.58 -21.22
C ILE A 726 -123.76 -0.59 -20.35
N GLU A 727 -124.44 0.16 -19.47
CA GLU A 727 -123.81 1.10 -18.54
C GLU A 727 -122.76 0.40 -17.64
N TYR A 728 -123.06 -0.79 -17.13
CA TYR A 728 -122.09 -1.60 -16.37
C TYR A 728 -120.88 -2.03 -17.22
N THR A 729 -121.08 -2.42 -18.49
CA THR A 729 -119.96 -2.73 -19.38
C THR A 729 -119.12 -1.51 -19.73
N ASP A 730 -119.72 -0.34 -19.91
CA ASP A 730 -119.01 0.92 -20.20
C ASP A 730 -118.20 1.41 -18.99
N GLN A 731 -118.73 1.27 -17.77
CA GLN A 731 -117.99 1.51 -16.53
C GLN A 731 -116.80 0.55 -16.39
N ARG A 732 -116.95 -0.72 -16.80
CA ARG A 732 -115.84 -1.67 -16.78
C ARG A 732 -114.80 -1.42 -17.89
N LEU A 733 -115.24 -0.97 -19.06
CA LEU A 733 -114.37 -0.61 -20.20
C LEU A 733 -113.54 0.65 -19.87
N THR A 734 -114.16 1.67 -19.29
CA THR A 734 -113.45 2.87 -18.82
C THR A 734 -112.42 2.55 -17.75
N THR A 735 -112.75 1.69 -16.78
CA THR A 735 -111.80 1.19 -15.77
C THR A 735 -110.59 0.49 -16.41
N LEU A 736 -110.84 -0.48 -17.30
CA LEU A 736 -109.77 -1.18 -18.03
C LEU A 736 -108.94 -0.25 -18.93
N SER A 737 -109.54 0.79 -19.51
CA SER A 737 -108.83 1.79 -20.31
C SER A 737 -107.90 2.67 -19.46
N MET A 738 -108.28 2.98 -18.22
CA MET A 738 -107.40 3.69 -17.27
C MET A 738 -106.25 2.79 -16.81
N GLU A 739 -106.50 1.51 -16.56
CA GLU A 739 -105.45 0.52 -16.24
C GLU A 739 -104.48 0.31 -17.42
N LEU A 740 -104.98 0.25 -18.65
CA LEU A 740 -104.15 0.16 -19.87
C LEU A 740 -103.19 1.36 -19.96
N LYS A 741 -103.69 2.59 -19.85
CA LYS A 741 -102.86 3.81 -19.87
C LYS A 741 -101.84 3.87 -18.73
N ALA A 742 -102.18 3.34 -17.57
CA ALA A 742 -101.26 3.20 -16.45
C ALA A 742 -100.19 2.12 -16.69
N ALA A 743 -100.45 1.11 -17.52
CA ALA A 743 -99.46 0.12 -17.96
C ALA A 743 -98.59 0.64 -19.11
N GLU A 744 -99.17 1.33 -20.10
CA GLU A 744 -98.47 1.99 -21.20
C GLU A 744 -97.43 2.99 -20.67
N SER A 745 -97.83 3.90 -19.76
CA SER A 745 -96.88 4.86 -19.16
C SER A 745 -95.76 4.22 -18.34
N LYS A 746 -95.98 3.02 -17.77
CA LYS A 746 -94.91 2.25 -17.10
C LYS A 746 -93.95 1.61 -18.11
N MET A 747 -94.46 1.13 -19.24
CA MET A 747 -93.66 0.56 -20.31
C MET A 747 -92.77 1.62 -20.96
N GLU A 748 -93.30 2.82 -21.23
CA GLU A 748 -92.51 3.97 -21.72
C GLU A 748 -91.36 4.33 -20.76
N ASN A 749 -91.61 4.33 -19.45
CA ASN A 749 -90.56 4.56 -18.45
C ASN A 749 -89.47 3.47 -18.48
N TYR A 750 -89.84 2.18 -18.59
CA TYR A 750 -88.87 1.09 -18.73
C TYR A 750 -88.09 1.13 -20.05
N ASP A 751 -88.69 1.61 -21.14
CA ASP A 751 -87.98 1.83 -22.40
C ASP A 751 -86.95 2.97 -22.28
N LEU A 752 -87.29 4.06 -21.60
CA LEU A 752 -86.34 5.15 -21.30
C LEU A 752 -85.18 4.67 -20.40
N GLU A 753 -85.45 3.88 -19.37
CA GLU A 753 -84.42 3.26 -18.54
C GLU A 753 -83.53 2.30 -19.36
N THR A 754 -84.15 1.49 -20.24
CA THR A 754 -83.43 0.56 -21.13
C THR A 754 -82.54 1.31 -22.12
N LEU A 755 -82.98 2.44 -22.65
CA LEU A 755 -82.18 3.32 -23.52
C LEU A 755 -81.01 3.94 -22.75
N SER A 756 -81.23 4.41 -21.52
CA SER A 756 -80.19 4.93 -20.61
C SER A 756 -79.12 3.87 -20.31
N LEU A 757 -79.54 2.66 -19.94
CA LEU A 757 -78.64 1.52 -19.70
C LEU A 757 -77.86 1.11 -20.96
N LYS A 758 -78.51 1.05 -22.13
CA LYS A 758 -77.81 0.82 -23.41
C LYS A 758 -76.74 1.88 -23.68
N HIS A 759 -77.03 3.15 -23.40
CA HIS A 759 -76.05 4.24 -23.55
C HIS A 759 -74.87 4.07 -22.58
N LYS A 760 -75.15 3.69 -21.32
CA LYS A 760 -74.10 3.43 -20.31
C LYS A 760 -73.23 2.22 -20.65
N ILE A 761 -73.82 1.15 -21.19
CA ILE A 761 -73.08 -0.02 -21.69
C ILE A 761 -72.17 0.41 -22.85
N LYS A 762 -72.65 1.23 -23.78
CA LYS A 762 -71.83 1.73 -24.89
C LYS A 762 -70.63 2.56 -24.39
N GLU A 763 -70.85 3.49 -23.47
CA GLU A 763 -69.80 4.29 -22.84
C GLU A 763 -68.75 3.40 -22.13
N LEU A 764 -69.18 2.33 -21.46
CA LEU A 764 -68.29 1.37 -20.80
C LEU A 764 -67.49 0.52 -21.81
N VAL A 765 -68.08 0.14 -22.94
CA VAL A 765 -67.37 -0.57 -24.02
C VAL A 765 -66.32 0.31 -24.68
N GLU A 766 -66.63 1.59 -24.96
CA GLU A 766 -65.66 2.56 -25.50
C GLU A 766 -64.49 2.82 -24.52
N LYS A 767 -64.78 2.86 -23.20
CA LYS A 767 -63.75 2.92 -22.15
C LYS A 767 -62.92 1.63 -22.03
N LEU A 768 -63.54 0.46 -22.21
CA LEU A 768 -62.83 -0.83 -22.19
C LEU A 768 -61.85 -0.92 -23.35
N GLU A 769 -62.27 -0.54 -24.55
CA GLU A 769 -61.43 -0.64 -25.74
C GLU A 769 -60.28 0.38 -25.70
N SER A 770 -60.51 1.62 -25.26
CA SER A 770 -59.40 2.58 -25.03
C SER A 770 -58.43 2.14 -23.93
N ALA A 771 -58.92 1.55 -22.82
CA ALA A 771 -58.04 0.96 -21.80
C ALA A 771 -57.22 -0.23 -22.34
N LYS A 772 -57.80 -1.05 -23.22
CA LYS A 772 -57.12 -2.16 -23.90
C LYS A 772 -56.08 -1.68 -24.91
N GLU A 773 -56.36 -0.61 -25.66
CA GLU A 773 -55.37 0.02 -26.56
C GLU A 773 -54.16 0.56 -25.79
N THR A 774 -54.39 1.28 -24.68
CA THR A 774 -53.29 1.75 -23.81
C THR A 774 -52.51 0.61 -23.13
N SER A 775 -53.19 -0.47 -22.72
CA SER A 775 -52.49 -1.67 -22.24
C SER A 775 -51.60 -2.29 -23.32
N GLN A 776 -52.04 -2.29 -24.58
CA GLN A 776 -51.22 -2.80 -25.69
C GLN A 776 -50.07 -1.85 -26.07
N SER A 777 -50.20 -0.53 -25.91
CA SER A 777 -49.05 0.37 -26.10
C SER A 777 -47.99 0.12 -25.04
N PHE A 778 -48.37 0.02 -23.76
CA PHE A 778 -47.42 -0.32 -22.69
C PHE A 778 -46.77 -1.70 -22.88
N GLU A 779 -47.48 -2.68 -23.45
CA GLU A 779 -46.89 -3.99 -23.78
C GLU A 779 -45.84 -3.90 -24.91
N ARG A 780 -46.04 -3.03 -25.90
CA ARG A 780 -45.05 -2.76 -26.96
C ARG A 780 -43.83 -2.05 -26.38
N ASP A 781 -44.04 -1.02 -25.57
CA ASP A 781 -42.96 -0.25 -24.94
C ASP A 781 -42.13 -1.14 -24.00
N ALA A 782 -42.77 -2.02 -23.23
CA ALA A 782 -42.08 -3.01 -22.38
C ALA A 782 -41.22 -3.98 -23.20
N LYS A 783 -41.67 -4.42 -24.38
CA LYS A 783 -40.89 -5.27 -25.30
C LYS A 783 -39.69 -4.54 -25.89
N ILE A 784 -39.82 -3.26 -26.21
CA ILE A 784 -38.70 -2.42 -26.67
C ILE A 784 -37.66 -2.29 -25.55
N LEU A 785 -38.09 -1.94 -24.33
CA LEU A 785 -37.21 -1.82 -23.17
C LEU A 785 -36.52 -3.15 -22.81
N GLU A 786 -37.16 -4.30 -23.03
CA GLU A 786 -36.53 -5.62 -22.83
C GLU A 786 -35.49 -5.96 -23.90
N GLN A 787 -35.70 -5.54 -25.15
CA GLN A 787 -34.70 -5.64 -26.21
C GLN A 787 -33.48 -4.73 -25.93
N GLU A 788 -33.72 -3.49 -25.50
CA GLU A 788 -32.66 -2.58 -25.06
C GLU A 788 -31.88 -3.13 -23.87
N ARG A 789 -32.57 -3.69 -22.87
CA ARG A 789 -31.94 -4.35 -21.71
C ARG A 789 -31.03 -5.48 -22.17
N SER A 790 -31.50 -6.34 -23.07
CA SER A 790 -30.76 -7.49 -23.59
C SER A 790 -29.51 -7.06 -24.38
N HIS A 791 -29.63 -6.03 -25.23
CA HIS A 791 -28.50 -5.44 -25.95
C HIS A 791 -27.47 -4.77 -25.02
N LEU A 792 -27.92 -4.08 -23.96
CA LEU A 792 -27.03 -3.53 -22.94
C LEU A 792 -26.34 -4.62 -22.12
N GLU A 793 -27.06 -5.68 -21.73
CA GLU A 793 -26.50 -6.86 -21.05
C GLU A 793 -25.39 -7.51 -21.89
N GLU A 794 -25.64 -7.74 -23.19
CA GLU A 794 -24.62 -8.29 -24.11
C GLU A 794 -23.41 -7.36 -24.28
N LYS A 795 -23.65 -6.05 -24.41
CA LYS A 795 -22.57 -5.05 -24.46
C LYS A 795 -21.71 -5.09 -23.20
N TYR A 796 -22.30 -5.07 -22.01
CA TYR A 796 -21.56 -5.16 -20.75
C TYR A 796 -20.80 -6.48 -20.62
N LEU A 797 -21.35 -7.59 -21.10
CA LEU A 797 -20.66 -8.89 -21.18
C LEU A 797 -19.43 -8.83 -22.10
N SER A 798 -19.52 -8.13 -23.23
CA SER A 798 -18.41 -7.93 -24.16
C SER A 798 -17.31 -7.03 -23.58
N ASP A 799 -17.69 -5.96 -22.88
CA ASP A 799 -16.76 -5.04 -22.20
C ASP A 799 -16.09 -5.72 -20.99
N PHE A 800 -16.81 -6.59 -20.27
CA PHE A 800 -16.26 -7.38 -19.17
C PHE A 800 -15.20 -8.38 -19.66
N LYS A 801 -15.47 -9.12 -20.75
CA LYS A 801 -14.47 -10.01 -21.38
C LYS A 801 -13.22 -9.26 -21.80
N ARG A 802 -13.36 -8.07 -22.42
CA ARG A 802 -12.21 -7.21 -22.78
C ARG A 802 -11.42 -6.73 -21.55
N PHE A 803 -12.09 -6.48 -20.44
CA PHE A 803 -11.44 -6.13 -19.18
C PHE A 803 -10.65 -7.31 -18.61
N GLU A 804 -11.20 -8.54 -18.61
CA GLU A 804 -10.49 -9.76 -18.22
C GLU A 804 -9.28 -10.04 -19.12
N GLU A 805 -9.43 -9.94 -20.44
CA GLU A 805 -8.33 -10.07 -21.40
C GLU A 805 -7.22 -9.03 -21.14
N SER A 806 -7.60 -7.79 -20.81
CA SER A 806 -6.65 -6.72 -20.48
C SER A 806 -5.95 -6.95 -19.14
N GLN A 807 -6.67 -7.48 -18.14
CA GLN A 807 -6.09 -7.85 -16.84
C GLN A 807 -5.08 -9.00 -16.98
N GLU A 808 -5.37 -10.00 -17.80
CA GLU A 808 -4.43 -11.12 -17.99
C GLU A 808 -3.19 -10.68 -18.80
N ARG A 809 -3.36 -9.81 -19.81
CA ARG A 809 -2.21 -9.14 -20.46
C ARG A 809 -1.35 -8.38 -19.46
N PHE A 810 -1.97 -7.67 -18.50
CA PHE A 810 -1.23 -6.99 -17.44
C PHE A 810 -0.49 -7.99 -16.51
N ARG A 811 -1.12 -9.11 -16.12
CA ARG A 811 -0.42 -10.16 -15.34
C ARG A 811 0.78 -10.76 -16.10
N ILE A 812 0.65 -10.98 -17.40
CA ILE A 812 1.75 -11.51 -18.23
C ILE A 812 2.90 -10.50 -18.27
N ALA A 813 2.60 -9.22 -18.54
CA ALA A 813 3.58 -8.14 -18.53
C ALA A 813 4.23 -7.95 -17.14
N GLU A 814 3.48 -8.09 -16.04
CA GLU A 814 4.03 -8.03 -14.67
C GLU A 814 4.99 -9.20 -14.38
N LYS A 815 4.65 -10.42 -14.82
CA LYS A 815 5.55 -11.60 -14.74
C LYS A 815 6.79 -11.44 -15.62
N GLU A 816 6.70 -10.74 -16.74
CA GLU A 816 7.84 -10.42 -17.60
C GLU A 816 8.74 -9.35 -16.99
N ALA A 817 8.15 -8.29 -16.44
CA ALA A 817 8.89 -7.26 -15.70
C ALA A 817 9.64 -7.84 -14.49
N LYS A 818 9.00 -8.73 -13.70
CA LYS A 818 9.64 -9.43 -12.57
C LYS A 818 10.83 -10.27 -13.01
N ARG A 819 10.67 -11.09 -14.06
CA ARG A 819 11.79 -11.85 -14.64
C ARG A 819 12.91 -10.92 -15.11
N ALA A 820 12.59 -9.82 -15.79
CA ALA A 820 13.61 -8.85 -16.24
C ALA A 820 14.36 -8.20 -15.06
N THR A 821 13.67 -7.87 -13.96
CA THR A 821 14.34 -7.37 -12.74
C THR A 821 15.24 -8.42 -12.09
N GLU A 822 14.81 -9.69 -12.02
CA GLU A 822 15.61 -10.80 -11.49
C GLU A 822 16.90 -11.01 -12.31
N TRP A 823 16.82 -10.96 -13.64
CA TRP A 823 18.01 -10.99 -14.52
C TRP A 823 18.94 -9.80 -14.27
N ALA A 824 18.40 -8.60 -14.09
CA ALA A 824 19.19 -7.39 -13.83
C ALA A 824 19.82 -7.38 -12.42
N ASP A 825 19.14 -7.92 -11.41
CA ASP A 825 19.69 -8.12 -10.06
C ASP A 825 20.81 -9.16 -10.07
N LYS A 826 20.62 -10.28 -10.78
CA LYS A 826 21.64 -11.32 -10.94
C LYS A 826 22.89 -10.80 -11.64
N ALA A 827 22.73 -10.07 -12.75
CA ALA A 827 23.85 -9.43 -13.45
C ALA A 827 24.58 -8.39 -12.57
N ARG A 828 23.86 -7.64 -11.73
CA ARG A 828 24.47 -6.73 -10.75
C ARG A 828 25.23 -7.48 -9.65
N ALA A 829 24.74 -8.61 -9.18
CA ALA A 829 25.44 -9.45 -8.22
C ALA A 829 26.73 -10.06 -8.81
N GLU A 830 26.66 -10.58 -10.03
CA GLU A 830 27.82 -11.13 -10.76
C GLU A 830 28.88 -10.05 -11.06
N ALA A 831 28.46 -8.83 -11.40
CA ALA A 831 29.36 -7.69 -11.55
C ALA A 831 30.03 -7.28 -10.22
N ALA A 832 29.29 -7.34 -9.10
CA ALA A 832 29.83 -7.05 -7.77
C ALA A 832 30.83 -8.12 -7.30
N THR A 833 30.60 -9.40 -7.57
CA THR A 833 31.58 -10.47 -7.27
C THR A 833 32.83 -10.32 -8.12
N ALA A 834 32.70 -10.09 -9.43
CA ALA A 834 33.84 -9.87 -10.32
C ALA A 834 34.68 -8.64 -9.91
N GLN A 835 34.04 -7.56 -9.47
CA GLN A 835 34.74 -6.36 -8.96
C GLN A 835 35.45 -6.65 -7.62
N LYS A 836 34.86 -7.46 -6.73
CA LYS A 836 35.51 -7.90 -5.49
C LYS A 836 36.75 -8.75 -5.80
N GLU A 837 36.62 -9.75 -6.66
CA GLU A 837 37.73 -10.61 -7.11
C GLU A 837 38.86 -9.78 -7.72
N LYS A 838 38.54 -8.80 -8.58
CA LYS A 838 39.52 -7.86 -9.14
C LYS A 838 40.26 -7.08 -8.05
N SER A 839 39.56 -6.58 -7.03
CA SER A 839 40.20 -5.86 -5.91
C SER A 839 41.09 -6.76 -5.05
N GLU A 840 40.72 -8.04 -4.90
CA GLU A 840 41.49 -9.02 -4.15
C GLU A 840 42.75 -9.48 -4.92
N VAL A 841 42.64 -9.68 -6.24
CA VAL A 841 43.80 -9.89 -7.13
C VAL A 841 44.76 -8.70 -7.07
N GLN A 842 44.26 -7.46 -7.10
CA GLN A 842 45.09 -6.26 -6.95
C GLN A 842 45.82 -6.21 -5.59
N ARG A 843 45.13 -6.54 -4.48
CA ARG A 843 45.75 -6.64 -3.15
C ARG A 843 46.88 -7.68 -3.13
N VAL A 844 46.62 -8.89 -3.61
CA VAL A 844 47.61 -9.97 -3.63
C VAL A 844 48.80 -9.65 -4.56
N ALA A 845 48.57 -8.97 -5.68
CA ALA A 845 49.63 -8.48 -6.55
C ALA A 845 50.52 -7.43 -5.85
N MET A 846 49.92 -6.50 -5.09
CA MET A 846 50.67 -5.51 -4.31
C MET A 846 51.47 -6.15 -3.18
N GLU A 847 50.88 -7.09 -2.43
CA GLU A 847 51.58 -7.86 -1.39
C GLU A 847 52.80 -8.60 -1.97
N ARG A 848 52.63 -9.28 -3.12
CA ARG A 848 53.73 -9.93 -3.85
C ARG A 848 54.81 -8.95 -4.29
N SER A 849 54.43 -7.79 -4.83
CA SER A 849 55.39 -6.75 -5.25
C SER A 849 56.24 -6.26 -4.07
N THR A 850 55.63 -5.97 -2.90
CA THR A 850 56.42 -5.59 -1.71
C THR A 850 57.34 -6.71 -1.21
N GLN A 851 56.99 -7.97 -1.45
CA GLN A 851 57.84 -9.09 -1.06
C GLN A 851 59.02 -9.27 -2.01
N ILE A 852 58.81 -9.11 -3.31
CA ILE A 852 59.88 -9.08 -4.32
C ILE A 852 60.87 -7.96 -3.99
N GLU A 853 60.37 -6.75 -3.72
CA GLU A 853 61.18 -5.57 -3.39
C GLU A 853 61.97 -5.71 -2.06
N ARG A 854 61.54 -6.59 -1.15
CA ARG A 854 62.33 -6.97 0.05
C ARG A 854 63.44 -7.96 -0.31
N THR A 855 63.14 -8.95 -1.16
CA THR A 855 64.13 -9.94 -1.60
C THR A 855 65.19 -9.33 -2.51
N GLU A 856 64.85 -8.38 -3.37
CA GLU A 856 65.80 -7.63 -4.21
C GLU A 856 66.82 -6.88 -3.36
N ARG A 857 66.39 -6.16 -2.31
CA ARG A 857 67.30 -5.51 -1.35
C ARG A 857 68.21 -6.50 -0.62
N GLN A 858 67.73 -7.70 -0.32
CA GLN A 858 68.55 -8.75 0.28
C GLN A 858 69.60 -9.27 -0.71
N ILE A 859 69.22 -9.46 -1.98
CA ILE A 859 70.13 -9.84 -3.07
C ILE A 859 71.20 -8.76 -3.26
N GLU A 860 70.85 -7.48 -3.41
CA GLU A 860 71.85 -6.41 -3.54
C GLU A 860 72.81 -6.34 -2.33
N THR A 861 72.33 -6.67 -1.13
CA THR A 861 73.19 -6.68 0.08
C THR A 861 74.18 -7.85 0.01
N LEU A 862 73.73 -9.03 -0.44
CA LEU A 862 74.60 -10.19 -0.66
C LEU A 862 75.57 -9.99 -1.82
N GLU A 863 75.17 -9.25 -2.87
CA GLU A 863 76.05 -8.90 -4.00
C GLU A 863 77.16 -7.93 -3.58
N ARG A 864 76.86 -6.92 -2.75
CA ARG A 864 77.88 -6.05 -2.15
C ARG A 864 78.88 -6.86 -1.31
N LEU A 865 78.39 -7.70 -0.40
CA LEU A 865 79.24 -8.59 0.42
C LEU A 865 80.08 -9.55 -0.43
N LYS A 866 79.55 -10.04 -1.56
CA LYS A 866 80.31 -10.84 -2.51
C LYS A 866 81.42 -10.03 -3.18
N SER A 867 81.18 -8.76 -3.51
CA SER A 867 82.21 -7.86 -4.07
C SER A 867 83.33 -7.64 -3.08
N ASP A 868 83.03 -7.19 -1.86
CA ASP A 868 84.02 -6.94 -0.81
C ASP A 868 84.90 -8.20 -0.56
N LEU A 869 84.29 -9.39 -0.57
CA LEU A 869 85.00 -10.66 -0.40
C LEU A 869 85.86 -11.05 -1.63
N MET A 870 85.49 -10.66 -2.86
CA MET A 870 86.36 -10.82 -4.03
C MET A 870 87.55 -9.86 -3.96
N ASP A 871 87.34 -8.63 -3.51
CA ASP A 871 88.38 -7.62 -3.33
C ASP A 871 89.36 -8.03 -2.21
N GLU A 872 88.86 -8.69 -1.15
CA GLU A 872 89.68 -9.39 -0.14
C GLU A 872 90.57 -10.46 -0.76
N VAL A 873 89.97 -11.37 -1.55
CA VAL A 873 90.71 -12.47 -2.19
C VAL A 873 91.80 -11.95 -3.14
N GLU A 874 91.52 -10.93 -3.94
CA GLU A 874 92.53 -10.38 -4.85
C GLU A 874 93.67 -9.67 -4.10
N ARG A 875 93.38 -8.96 -3.01
CA ARG A 875 94.44 -8.41 -2.13
C ARG A 875 95.32 -9.52 -1.53
N PHE A 876 94.72 -10.62 -1.08
CA PHE A 876 95.50 -11.77 -0.62
C PHE A 876 96.36 -12.36 -1.75
N ARG A 877 95.81 -12.52 -2.95
CA ARG A 877 96.52 -13.04 -4.13
C ARG A 877 97.70 -12.14 -4.54
N VAL A 878 97.54 -10.82 -4.49
CA VAL A 878 98.63 -9.85 -4.71
C VAL A 878 99.70 -9.97 -3.62
N SER A 879 99.31 -10.12 -2.35
CA SER A 879 100.28 -10.32 -1.25
C SER A 879 101.04 -11.65 -1.35
N GLU A 880 100.39 -12.71 -1.85
CA GLU A 880 101.01 -14.00 -2.12
C GLU A 880 102.03 -13.89 -3.27
N MET A 881 101.69 -13.20 -4.36
CA MET A 881 102.63 -12.95 -5.47
C MET A 881 103.87 -12.15 -5.04
N ASP A 882 103.71 -11.12 -4.21
CA ASP A 882 104.83 -10.34 -3.66
C ASP A 882 105.71 -11.18 -2.71
N ALA A 883 105.10 -12.04 -1.87
CA ALA A 883 105.83 -12.98 -1.04
C ALA A 883 106.62 -14.01 -1.87
N LEU A 884 106.01 -14.59 -2.91
CA LEU A 884 106.68 -15.55 -3.82
C LEU A 884 107.83 -14.89 -4.59
N SER A 885 107.67 -13.65 -5.04
CA SER A 885 108.74 -12.86 -5.66
C SER A 885 109.93 -12.66 -4.72
N LYS A 886 109.66 -12.32 -3.44
CA LYS A 886 110.70 -12.18 -2.40
C LYS A 886 111.40 -13.50 -2.09
N VAL A 887 110.69 -14.63 -2.07
CA VAL A 887 111.29 -15.96 -1.90
C VAL A 887 112.23 -16.27 -3.07
N SER A 888 111.79 -16.09 -4.31
CA SER A 888 112.63 -16.34 -5.49
C SER A 888 113.91 -15.48 -5.51
N LEU A 889 113.83 -14.22 -5.07
CA LEU A 889 115.01 -13.35 -4.94
C LEU A 889 115.99 -13.85 -3.85
N LEU A 890 115.48 -14.40 -2.74
CA LEU A 890 116.30 -14.98 -1.69
C LEU A 890 116.95 -16.30 -2.14
N GLU A 891 116.22 -17.16 -2.85
CA GLU A 891 116.73 -18.40 -3.42
C GLU A 891 117.90 -18.13 -4.39
N ALA A 892 117.74 -17.18 -5.32
CA ALA A 892 118.81 -16.79 -6.25
C ALA A 892 120.08 -16.31 -5.53
N ARG A 893 119.92 -15.58 -4.42
CA ARG A 893 121.02 -15.07 -3.59
C ARG A 893 121.67 -16.16 -2.73
N VAL A 894 120.93 -17.21 -2.35
CA VAL A 894 121.51 -18.41 -1.74
C VAL A 894 122.34 -19.18 -2.76
N GLU A 895 121.82 -19.36 -3.98
CA GLU A 895 122.54 -20.06 -5.07
C GLU A 895 123.85 -19.34 -5.46
N GLU A 896 123.88 -18.01 -5.42
CA GLU A 896 125.11 -17.20 -5.58
C GLU A 896 126.13 -17.49 -4.47
N ARG A 897 125.69 -17.54 -3.20
CA ARG A 897 126.57 -17.87 -2.06
C ARG A 897 127.08 -19.31 -2.09
N GLU A 898 126.27 -20.26 -2.57
CA GLU A 898 126.71 -21.64 -2.75
C GLU A 898 127.82 -21.73 -3.82
N LYS A 899 127.69 -21.00 -4.93
CA LYS A 899 128.74 -20.90 -5.96
C LYS A 899 130.02 -20.24 -5.45
N GLU A 900 129.91 -19.18 -4.62
CA GLU A 900 131.07 -18.57 -3.94
C GLU A 900 131.79 -19.60 -3.05
N ILE A 901 131.05 -20.32 -2.20
CA ILE A 901 131.60 -21.35 -1.30
C ILE A 901 132.26 -22.48 -2.09
N GLU A 902 131.64 -22.95 -3.17
CA GLU A 902 132.22 -24.01 -4.02
C GLU A 902 133.53 -23.54 -4.69
N SER A 903 133.64 -22.26 -5.06
CA SER A 903 134.87 -21.68 -5.61
C SER A 903 136.01 -21.64 -4.59
N LEU A 904 135.71 -21.29 -3.33
CA LEU A 904 136.66 -21.27 -2.21
C LEU A 904 137.12 -22.68 -1.82
N LEU A 905 136.24 -23.68 -1.89
CA LEU A 905 136.61 -25.08 -1.67
C LEU A 905 137.53 -25.60 -2.79
N LYS A 906 137.28 -25.20 -4.05
CA LYS A 906 138.15 -25.55 -5.19
C LYS A 906 139.55 -24.93 -5.08
N SER A 907 139.68 -23.68 -4.61
CA SER A 907 141.00 -23.06 -4.38
C SER A 907 141.76 -23.72 -3.23
N ASN A 908 141.12 -23.94 -2.08
CA ASN A 908 141.80 -24.56 -0.93
C ASN A 908 142.24 -26.02 -1.20
N ASN A 909 141.44 -26.79 -1.96
CA ASN A 909 141.86 -28.13 -2.39
C ASN A 909 143.08 -28.10 -3.32
N LYS A 910 143.25 -27.06 -4.13
CA LYS A 910 144.43 -26.86 -4.99
C LYS A 910 145.68 -26.56 -4.17
N GLU A 911 145.57 -25.73 -3.13
CA GLU A 911 146.65 -25.44 -2.17
C GLU A 911 147.07 -26.69 -1.38
N ARG A 912 146.11 -27.50 -0.93
CA ARG A 912 146.37 -28.79 -0.27
C ARG A 912 147.13 -29.74 -1.19
N ALA A 913 146.74 -29.84 -2.45
CA ALA A 913 147.42 -30.69 -3.44
C ALA A 913 148.89 -30.27 -3.64
N THR A 914 149.18 -28.96 -3.74
CA THR A 914 150.57 -28.47 -3.83
C THR A 914 151.40 -28.79 -2.60
N ASN A 915 150.82 -28.69 -1.39
CA ASN A 915 151.54 -29.03 -0.15
C ASN A 915 151.85 -30.54 -0.05
N VAL A 916 150.93 -31.41 -0.46
CA VAL A 916 151.17 -32.86 -0.52
C VAL A 916 152.30 -33.20 -1.48
N GLN A 917 152.37 -32.53 -2.64
CA GLN A 917 153.42 -32.74 -3.63
C GLN A 917 154.83 -32.38 -3.11
N VAL A 918 154.95 -31.31 -2.30
CA VAL A 918 156.20 -30.93 -1.62
C VAL A 918 156.61 -31.97 -0.58
N LEU A 919 155.67 -32.43 0.26
CA LEU A 919 155.95 -33.46 1.28
C LEU A 919 156.41 -34.78 0.67
N GLN A 920 155.89 -35.15 -0.50
CA GLN A 920 156.27 -36.37 -1.21
C GLN A 920 157.73 -36.33 -1.72
N GLY A 921 158.22 -35.15 -2.11
CA GLY A 921 159.63 -34.95 -2.46
C GLY A 921 160.58 -35.14 -1.26
N LEU A 922 160.22 -34.57 -0.11
CA LEU A 922 161.00 -34.70 1.14
C LEU A 922 161.07 -36.14 1.66
N LEU A 923 159.99 -36.91 1.50
CA LEU A 923 159.99 -38.34 1.87
C LEU A 923 160.94 -39.17 1.00
N GLN A 924 161.11 -38.82 -0.27
CA GLN A 924 161.98 -39.56 -1.18
C GLN A 924 163.46 -39.33 -0.86
N THR A 925 163.85 -38.13 -0.42
CA THR A 925 165.21 -37.82 0.04
C THR A 925 165.59 -38.50 1.37
N GLU A 926 164.61 -38.74 2.26
CA GLU A 926 164.85 -39.48 3.51
C GLU A 926 165.15 -40.96 3.24
N ARG A 927 164.39 -41.57 2.31
CA ARG A 927 164.58 -42.97 1.91
C ARG A 927 165.96 -43.23 1.30
N THR A 928 166.50 -42.30 0.52
CA THR A 928 167.86 -42.42 -0.03
C THR A 928 168.93 -42.38 1.06
N ALA A 929 168.79 -41.51 2.07
CA ALA A 929 169.74 -41.43 3.18
C ALA A 929 169.75 -42.70 4.06
N ARG A 930 168.59 -43.34 4.26
CA ARG A 930 168.49 -44.62 4.98
C ARG A 930 169.22 -45.78 4.31
N ALA A 931 169.22 -45.84 2.98
CA ALA A 931 169.92 -46.91 2.25
C ALA A 931 171.44 -46.87 2.49
N GLU A 932 172.04 -45.68 2.50
CA GLU A 932 173.47 -45.48 2.80
C GLU A 932 173.84 -45.77 4.26
N ALA A 933 172.89 -45.77 5.18
CA ALA A 933 173.12 -46.14 6.58
C ALA A 933 173.21 -47.68 6.73
N ASN A 934 172.32 -48.43 6.07
CA ASN A 934 172.32 -49.90 6.16
C ASN A 934 173.59 -50.53 5.55
N ALA A 935 174.08 -50.02 4.42
CA ALA A 935 175.31 -50.52 3.79
C ALA A 935 176.55 -50.39 4.71
N ARG A 936 176.56 -49.41 5.63
CA ARG A 936 177.63 -49.25 6.64
C ARG A 936 177.50 -50.25 7.80
N ALA A 937 176.30 -50.69 8.14
CA ALA A 937 176.07 -51.67 9.20
C ALA A 937 176.52 -53.09 8.80
N GLU A 938 176.29 -53.48 7.54
CA GLU A 938 176.67 -54.82 7.03
C GLU A 938 178.20 -55.04 7.08
N SER A 939 179.00 -54.00 6.80
CA SER A 939 180.47 -54.03 6.90
C SER A 939 180.99 -54.34 8.31
N LEU A 940 180.30 -53.86 9.36
CA LEU A 940 180.69 -54.09 10.76
C LEU A 940 180.32 -55.51 11.23
N SER A 941 179.26 -56.11 10.68
CA SER A 941 178.83 -57.47 11.03
C SER A 941 179.88 -58.53 10.68
N MET A 942 180.56 -58.37 9.55
CA MET A 942 181.63 -59.28 9.09
C MET A 942 182.85 -59.31 10.03
N GLN A 943 183.14 -58.23 10.77
CA GLN A 943 184.28 -58.18 11.69
C GLN A 943 184.03 -58.99 12.97
N LEU A 944 182.78 -59.02 13.46
CA LEU A 944 182.43 -59.75 14.69
C LEU A 944 182.60 -61.26 14.55
N GLN A 945 182.26 -61.82 13.38
CA GLN A 945 182.31 -63.27 13.14
C GLN A 945 183.72 -63.87 13.32
N SER A 946 184.78 -63.12 12.97
CA SER A 946 186.18 -63.53 13.16
C SER A 946 186.62 -63.64 14.64
N THR A 947 185.88 -63.04 15.57
CA THR A 947 186.26 -63.02 16.99
C THR A 947 185.76 -64.24 17.77
N GLN A 948 184.74 -64.93 17.26
CA GLN A 948 184.08 -66.04 17.96
C GLN A 948 184.93 -67.33 17.99
N GLU A 949 185.63 -67.66 16.90
CA GLU A 949 186.44 -68.90 16.78
C GLU A 949 187.60 -68.99 17.79
N LYS A 950 188.05 -67.86 18.34
CA LYS A 950 189.12 -67.82 19.36
C LYS A 950 188.64 -68.24 20.75
N LEU A 951 187.32 -68.31 20.96
CA LEU A 951 186.71 -68.54 22.28
C LEU A 951 186.53 -70.04 22.57
N ASP A 952 186.26 -70.85 21.55
CA ASP A 952 186.01 -72.29 21.67
C ASP A 952 187.26 -73.10 22.07
N LEU A 953 188.47 -72.58 21.76
CA LEU A 953 189.76 -73.20 22.14
C LEU A 953 190.01 -73.23 23.66
N LEU A 954 189.42 -72.31 24.43
CA LEU A 954 189.62 -72.21 25.88
C LEU A 954 188.70 -73.13 26.69
N GLN A 955 187.65 -73.66 26.09
CA GLN A 955 186.66 -74.49 26.79
C GLN A 955 187.09 -75.97 26.88
N GLN A 956 188.20 -76.34 26.22
CA GLN A 956 188.72 -77.70 26.14
C GLN A 956 189.59 -78.13 27.34
N GLU A 957 190.09 -77.20 28.16
CA GLU A 957 190.98 -77.52 29.31
C GLU A 957 190.26 -77.71 30.66
N MET A 958 189.10 -77.10 30.87
CA MET A 958 188.51 -76.92 32.21
C MET A 958 187.77 -78.14 32.82
N THR A 959 187.70 -79.28 32.12
CA THR A 959 186.98 -80.48 32.61
C THR A 959 187.74 -81.79 32.39
N SER A 960 189.03 -81.83 32.74
CA SER A 960 189.86 -83.05 32.76
C SER A 960 189.98 -83.72 34.15
N VAL A 961 189.53 -83.08 35.24
CA VAL A 961 189.70 -83.57 36.63
C VAL A 961 188.41 -83.50 37.48
N ARG A 962 187.31 -84.09 36.98
CA ARG A 962 186.18 -84.59 37.80
C ARG A 962 185.62 -85.87 37.18
N LEU A 963 186.37 -86.96 37.32
CA LEU A 963 186.04 -88.29 36.77
C LEU A 963 185.99 -89.37 37.87
N ASN A 964 185.11 -90.35 37.63
CA ASN A 964 184.89 -91.65 38.28
C ASN A 964 183.88 -91.76 39.45
N GLU A 965 182.98 -92.76 39.26
CA GLU A 965 182.07 -93.45 40.18
C GLU A 965 180.83 -92.73 40.78
N THR A 966 179.60 -93.27 40.76
CA THR A 966 178.94 -94.23 39.81
C THR A 966 177.40 -94.24 39.98
N ALA A 967 176.70 -94.56 38.88
CA ALA A 967 175.44 -95.35 38.80
C ALA A 967 174.05 -94.77 39.22
N LEU A 968 173.17 -94.76 38.20
CA LEU A 968 171.70 -94.99 38.21
C LEU A 968 170.79 -93.89 38.84
N ASP A 969 169.59 -93.61 38.32
CA ASP A 969 168.86 -94.27 37.23
C ASP A 969 168.19 -93.27 36.24
N SER A 970 168.18 -93.72 34.98
CA SER A 970 167.19 -93.62 33.88
C SER A 970 165.95 -92.70 34.01
N LYS A 971 165.22 -92.29 32.95
CA LYS A 971 165.20 -92.45 31.49
C LYS A 971 163.91 -91.72 31.02
N LEU A 972 163.81 -91.52 29.71
CA LEU A 972 162.63 -91.14 28.90
C LEU A 972 162.50 -89.62 28.67
N LYS A 973 162.39 -89.09 27.45
CA LYS A 973 162.03 -89.53 26.08
C LYS A 973 160.87 -88.65 25.60
N THR A 974 161.12 -87.94 24.52
CA THR A 974 160.30 -87.84 23.30
C THR A 974 158.78 -87.61 23.38
N ALA A 975 158.34 -86.70 22.50
CA ALA A 975 156.99 -86.58 21.93
C ALA A 975 155.93 -86.05 22.92
N SER A 976 154.91 -85.30 22.49
CA SER A 976 154.32 -85.23 21.15
C SER A 976 153.51 -83.92 20.94
N HIS A 977 153.08 -83.69 19.69
CA HIS A 977 151.98 -82.84 19.22
C HIS A 977 151.05 -82.13 20.23
N GLY A 978 150.65 -80.89 19.90
CA GLY A 978 149.45 -80.26 20.46
C GLY A 978 149.08 -78.93 19.79
N LYS A 979 147.79 -78.75 19.45
CA LYS A 979 147.21 -77.46 19.01
C LYS A 979 146.56 -76.73 20.20
N ARG A 980 146.34 -75.41 20.03
CA ARG A 980 145.17 -74.61 20.49
C ARG A 980 145.26 -73.94 21.88
N LEU A 981 144.29 -73.02 22.06
CA LEU A 981 143.97 -72.12 23.21
C LEU A 981 144.89 -70.88 23.32
N ARG A 982 144.35 -69.65 23.41
CA ARG A 982 143.52 -69.01 24.48
C ARG A 982 144.34 -68.89 25.78
N SER A 983 144.19 -67.86 26.60
CA SER A 983 142.95 -67.38 27.24
C SER A 983 143.29 -66.05 27.95
N GLU A 984 142.45 -65.00 28.02
CA GLU A 984 141.11 -64.93 28.64
C GLU A 984 141.07 -65.58 30.03
N ASN A 985 140.88 -64.77 31.08
CA ASN A 985 139.79 -64.92 32.06
C ASN A 985 139.71 -63.58 32.83
N TYR A 986 138.65 -62.78 32.74
CA TYR A 986 137.23 -62.99 33.10
C TYR A 986 136.92 -63.01 34.61
N ASP A 987 136.08 -62.02 34.94
CA ASP A 987 134.93 -62.06 35.86
C ASP A 987 135.16 -61.89 37.38
N VAL A 988 134.63 -60.78 37.92
CA VAL A 988 133.34 -60.71 38.66
C VAL A 988 133.09 -59.29 39.21
N GLY A 989 131.89 -58.71 39.03
CA GLY A 989 131.27 -57.83 40.05
C GLY A 989 130.79 -56.40 39.71
N MET A 990 129.45 -56.23 39.65
CA MET A 990 128.58 -55.09 40.08
C MET A 990 128.52 -53.70 39.37
N GLU A 991 127.25 -53.28 39.10
CA GLU A 991 126.62 -51.92 39.16
C GLU A 991 127.15 -50.74 38.29
N SER A 992 126.37 -49.79 37.73
CA SER A 992 124.90 -49.58 37.58
C SER A 992 124.58 -48.35 36.68
N VAL A 993 123.58 -48.45 35.76
CA VAL A 993 122.66 -47.37 35.21
C VAL A 993 123.25 -46.15 34.43
N GLN A 994 122.70 -45.59 33.31
CA GLN A 994 121.90 -45.96 32.10
C GLN A 994 121.45 -44.61 31.41
N ASP A 995 121.14 -44.45 30.11
CA ASP A 995 121.19 -45.36 28.96
C ASP A 995 121.28 -44.66 27.59
N MET A 996 121.70 -45.43 26.58
CA MET A 996 121.86 -45.11 25.13
C MET A 996 121.68 -46.42 24.31
N GLU A 997 121.26 -46.47 23.04
CA GLU A 997 120.97 -45.42 22.05
C GLU A 997 119.97 -45.90 20.94
N VAL A 998 119.82 -45.09 19.88
CA VAL A 998 119.66 -45.41 18.42
C VAL A 998 119.82 -46.92 18.06
N ASP A 999 118.98 -47.58 17.21
CA ASP A 999 118.94 -47.35 15.74
C ASP A 999 117.79 -48.01 14.90
N ASP A 1000 117.68 -47.51 13.66
CA ASP A 1000 117.41 -48.11 12.34
C ASP A 1000 116.00 -48.53 11.79
N ARG A 1001 115.58 -47.73 10.78
CA ARG A 1001 115.04 -48.06 9.42
C ARG A 1001 113.68 -48.73 9.09
N ILE A 1002 112.90 -47.93 8.34
CA ILE A 1002 112.19 -48.22 7.05
C ILE A 1002 110.67 -48.60 7.02
N VAL A 1003 109.86 -47.56 6.71
CA VAL A 1003 108.74 -47.44 5.72
C VAL A 1003 107.62 -48.51 5.64
N ARG A 1004 106.39 -48.14 6.08
CA ARG A 1004 105.12 -48.08 5.25
C ARG A 1004 103.83 -47.73 6.05
N GLY A 1005 102.97 -46.88 5.47
CA GLY A 1005 101.51 -47.16 5.36
C GLY A 1005 100.48 -46.77 6.44
N ARG A 1006 99.77 -45.63 6.23
CA ARG A 1006 98.36 -45.27 6.62
C ARG A 1006 97.58 -46.07 7.70
N LYS A 1007 96.99 -45.36 8.69
CA LYS A 1007 95.51 -45.14 8.80
C LYS A 1007 95.03 -44.18 9.94
N ARG A 1008 94.11 -43.27 9.58
CA ARG A 1008 92.97 -42.63 10.31
C ARG A 1008 93.01 -42.27 11.82
N SER A 1009 92.95 -40.95 12.07
CA SER A 1009 91.81 -40.19 12.68
C SER A 1009 91.30 -40.45 14.12
N LYS A 1010 91.34 -39.39 14.97
CA LYS A 1010 90.16 -38.54 15.28
C LYS A 1010 90.50 -37.27 16.11
N SER A 1011 89.80 -36.16 15.78
CA SER A 1011 89.27 -35.02 16.58
C SER A 1011 90.04 -34.48 17.81
N THR A 1012 90.08 -33.18 18.16
CA THR A 1012 89.14 -32.04 17.95
C THR A 1012 89.85 -30.67 17.96
N ALA A 1013 89.41 -29.67 17.17
CA ALA A 1013 89.73 -28.24 17.44
C ALA A 1013 88.81 -27.23 16.67
N SER A 1014 88.44 -26.13 17.34
CA SER A 1014 87.82 -24.87 16.87
C SER A 1014 87.60 -23.95 18.09
N PRO A 1015 87.33 -22.62 17.98
CA PRO A 1015 87.06 -21.81 16.76
C PRO A 1015 87.77 -20.42 16.63
N LEU A 1016 87.78 -19.90 15.37
CA LEU A 1016 87.63 -18.49 14.86
C LEU A 1016 88.57 -17.35 15.36
N LYS A 1017 89.19 -16.44 14.57
CA LYS A 1017 89.13 -15.81 13.20
C LYS A 1017 88.56 -14.35 13.10
N PRO A 1018 89.07 -13.48 12.18
CA PRO A 1018 89.03 -12.00 12.30
C PRO A 1018 88.36 -11.24 11.10
N GLN A 1019 88.67 -9.93 10.97
CA GLN A 1019 87.96 -8.83 10.25
C GLN A 1019 88.43 -8.50 8.78
N HIS A 1020 87.66 -7.59 8.11
CA HIS A 1020 88.03 -6.63 7.02
C HIS A 1020 88.30 -7.17 5.58
N PRO A 1021 88.28 -6.34 4.47
CA PRO A 1021 87.82 -4.94 4.20
C PRO A 1021 87.16 -4.55 2.80
N TYR A 1022 86.70 -3.29 2.65
CA TYR A 1022 86.66 -2.35 1.47
C TYR A 1022 86.79 -2.77 -0.05
N ALA A 1023 85.83 -2.33 -0.91
CA ALA A 1023 85.90 -1.30 -2.01
C ALA A 1023 86.49 -1.47 -3.46
N GLU A 1024 85.64 -1.08 -4.45
CA GLU A 1024 85.79 -0.16 -5.64
C GLU A 1024 86.14 -0.58 -7.12
N ASP A 1025 85.27 -0.09 -8.05
CA ASP A 1025 85.45 0.42 -9.44
C ASP A 1025 85.48 -0.49 -10.73
N GLY A 1026 85.14 0.09 -11.92
CA GLY A 1026 84.88 -0.55 -13.24
C GLY A 1026 86.06 -0.59 -14.25
N GLY A 1027 85.94 -0.83 -15.58
CA GLY A 1027 84.82 -1.16 -16.50
C GLY A 1027 85.28 -1.29 -18.00
N SER A 1028 84.35 -1.39 -18.98
CA SER A 1028 84.54 -1.23 -20.47
C SER A 1028 85.18 -2.42 -21.29
N VAL A 1029 85.19 -2.59 -22.64
CA VAL A 1029 84.44 -2.06 -23.85
C VAL A 1029 84.80 -2.83 -25.19
N ILE A 1030 83.90 -2.94 -26.21
CA ILE A 1030 84.15 -3.29 -27.67
C ILE A 1030 84.55 -4.77 -28.04
N ARG A 1031 84.30 -5.43 -29.22
CA ARG A 1031 83.64 -5.17 -30.56
C ARG A 1031 83.14 -6.46 -31.31
N VAL A 1032 82.29 -6.25 -32.34
CA VAL A 1032 81.89 -7.04 -33.57
C VAL A 1032 82.46 -8.45 -33.90
N GLY A 1033 81.58 -9.42 -34.25
CA GLY A 1033 81.80 -10.38 -35.38
C GLY A 1033 81.23 -11.83 -35.30
N ALA A 1034 80.19 -12.14 -36.10
CA ALA A 1034 79.76 -13.44 -36.72
C ALA A 1034 79.40 -14.72 -35.89
N ASP A 1035 78.17 -15.23 -36.13
CA ASP A 1035 77.72 -16.60 -36.56
C ASP A 1035 78.37 -17.88 -35.97
N GLU A 1036 77.72 -19.04 -35.76
CA GLU A 1036 76.36 -19.63 -35.99
C GLU A 1036 76.20 -20.75 -34.89
N ASP A 1037 75.07 -21.39 -34.55
CA ASP A 1037 73.97 -21.94 -35.36
C ASP A 1037 72.73 -22.35 -34.50
N ASN A 1038 71.57 -22.54 -35.16
CA ASN A 1038 70.26 -23.08 -34.69
C ASN A 1038 69.50 -22.31 -33.57
N THR A 1039 68.30 -21.74 -33.79
CA THR A 1039 67.11 -22.46 -34.29
C THR A 1039 65.98 -21.51 -34.81
N THR A 1040 65.46 -21.78 -36.02
CA THR A 1040 64.14 -21.36 -36.62
C THR A 1040 63.73 -19.88 -36.81
N ASN A 1041 63.95 -19.41 -38.05
CA ASN A 1041 63.07 -18.67 -38.98
C ASN A 1041 62.35 -17.33 -38.65
N SER A 1042 62.46 -16.42 -39.63
CA SER A 1042 61.76 -15.13 -39.75
C SER A 1042 60.79 -15.10 -40.95
N GLN A 1043 59.93 -14.07 -41.05
CA GLN A 1043 59.80 -13.30 -42.30
C GLN A 1043 59.13 -11.92 -42.14
N LYS A 1044 59.17 -11.11 -43.21
CA LYS A 1044 58.91 -9.65 -43.26
C LYS A 1044 57.60 -9.28 -43.99
N THR A 1045 57.18 -8.03 -43.74
CA THR A 1045 56.42 -7.08 -44.61
C THR A 1045 55.79 -7.54 -45.93
N GLU A 1046 54.57 -7.06 -46.22
CA GLU A 1046 54.30 -6.15 -47.36
C GLU A 1046 52.86 -5.60 -47.38
N SER A 1047 52.66 -4.50 -48.13
CA SER A 1047 51.37 -3.85 -48.37
C SER A 1047 50.75 -4.33 -49.70
N GLU A 1048 49.51 -4.85 -49.69
CA GLU A 1048 48.83 -5.34 -50.90
C GLU A 1048 47.80 -4.35 -51.47
N ASP A 1049 47.83 -4.13 -52.80
CA ASP A 1049 46.85 -3.33 -53.54
C ASP A 1049 45.44 -3.95 -53.53
N TYR A 1050 44.47 -3.28 -52.90
CA TYR A 1050 43.07 -3.72 -52.88
C TYR A 1050 42.41 -3.81 -54.26
N THR A 1051 42.94 -3.13 -55.28
CA THR A 1051 42.46 -3.17 -56.67
C THR A 1051 42.65 -4.52 -57.36
N LYS A 1052 43.57 -5.37 -56.86
CA LYS A 1052 43.86 -6.72 -57.38
C LYS A 1052 42.87 -7.78 -56.91
N LEU A 1053 42.03 -7.49 -55.91
CA LEU A 1053 41.07 -8.46 -55.37
C LEU A 1053 40.05 -8.95 -56.43
N THR A 1054 39.71 -10.23 -56.37
CA THR A 1054 38.64 -10.85 -57.17
C THR A 1054 37.26 -10.50 -56.60
N ILE A 1055 36.25 -10.43 -57.46
CA ILE A 1055 34.86 -10.07 -57.09
C ILE A 1055 34.33 -10.95 -55.94
N LEU A 1056 34.75 -12.22 -55.88
CA LEU A 1056 34.37 -13.15 -54.81
C LEU A 1056 34.88 -12.70 -53.43
N LYS A 1057 36.15 -12.28 -53.32
CA LYS A 1057 36.73 -11.77 -52.06
C LYS A 1057 36.10 -10.44 -51.64
N LEU A 1058 35.88 -9.51 -52.58
CA LEU A 1058 35.20 -8.24 -52.30
C LEU A 1058 33.77 -8.44 -51.79
N LYS A 1059 33.02 -9.39 -52.39
CA LYS A 1059 31.69 -9.78 -51.88
C LYS A 1059 31.76 -10.39 -50.48
N GLN A 1060 32.72 -11.28 -50.22
CA GLN A 1060 32.87 -11.89 -48.90
C GLN A 1060 33.16 -10.83 -47.82
N GLU A 1061 34.06 -9.89 -48.07
CA GLU A 1061 34.44 -8.89 -47.06
C GLU A 1061 33.33 -7.85 -46.83
N LEU A 1062 32.66 -7.37 -47.89
CA LEU A 1062 31.46 -6.52 -47.74
C LEU A 1062 30.32 -7.22 -46.98
N THR A 1063 30.12 -8.53 -47.22
CA THR A 1063 29.09 -9.31 -46.50
C THR A 1063 29.48 -9.52 -45.03
N LYS A 1064 30.76 -9.77 -44.75
CA LYS A 1064 31.33 -9.94 -43.41
C LYS A 1064 31.28 -8.66 -42.56
N HIS A 1065 31.34 -7.49 -43.20
CA HIS A 1065 31.13 -6.19 -42.56
C HIS A 1065 29.67 -5.71 -42.56
N GLY A 1066 28.71 -6.53 -43.03
CA GLY A 1066 27.27 -6.31 -42.86
C GLY A 1066 26.52 -5.71 -44.06
N PHE A 1067 27.21 -5.34 -45.14
CA PHE A 1067 26.63 -4.66 -46.32
C PHE A 1067 25.98 -5.62 -47.33
N GLY A 1068 25.51 -6.78 -46.87
CA GLY A 1068 24.93 -7.83 -47.73
C GLY A 1068 23.61 -7.45 -48.42
N ALA A 1069 22.83 -6.52 -47.85
CA ALA A 1069 21.55 -6.08 -48.40
C ALA A 1069 21.72 -5.16 -49.62
N GLU A 1070 22.75 -4.32 -49.63
CA GLU A 1070 23.05 -3.38 -50.73
C GLU A 1070 23.61 -4.12 -51.95
N LEU A 1071 24.38 -5.20 -51.72
CA LEU A 1071 24.83 -6.13 -52.76
C LEU A 1071 23.69 -6.82 -53.52
N LEU A 1072 22.50 -6.96 -52.91
CA LEU A 1072 21.31 -7.58 -53.52
C LEU A 1072 20.47 -6.60 -54.36
N GLN A 1073 20.63 -5.29 -54.17
CA GLN A 1073 19.88 -4.27 -54.95
C GLN A 1073 20.48 -4.02 -56.34
N LEU A 1074 21.74 -4.40 -56.56
CA LEU A 1074 22.44 -4.25 -57.83
C LEU A 1074 22.04 -5.37 -58.82
N LYS A 1075 21.22 -5.05 -59.82
CA LYS A 1075 20.93 -5.95 -60.94
C LYS A 1075 22.06 -5.89 -61.99
N ASN A 1076 22.86 -6.96 -62.06
CA ASN A 1076 24.02 -7.15 -62.96
C ASN A 1076 25.16 -6.10 -62.86
N PRO A 1077 25.79 -5.91 -61.69
CA PRO A 1077 26.95 -5.03 -61.50
C PRO A 1077 28.26 -5.60 -62.07
N ASN A 1078 29.17 -4.70 -62.43
CA ASN A 1078 30.49 -4.99 -62.98
C ASN A 1078 31.60 -4.82 -61.92
N LYS A 1079 32.86 -5.23 -62.19
CA LYS A 1079 33.94 -5.20 -61.16
C LYS A 1079 34.12 -3.83 -60.49
N LYS A 1080 33.91 -2.73 -61.25
CA LYS A 1080 34.07 -1.35 -60.80
C LYS A 1080 33.04 -0.95 -59.73
N ASP A 1081 31.83 -1.52 -59.76
CA ASP A 1081 30.74 -1.17 -58.84
C ASP A 1081 30.93 -1.80 -57.45
N PHE A 1082 31.58 -2.98 -57.39
CA PHE A 1082 31.99 -3.57 -56.11
C PHE A 1082 33.15 -2.82 -55.46
N LEU A 1083 34.06 -2.26 -56.26
CA LEU A 1083 35.19 -1.47 -55.77
C LEU A 1083 34.73 -0.12 -55.20
N SER A 1084 33.81 0.59 -55.88
CA SER A 1084 33.28 1.86 -55.36
C SER A 1084 32.46 1.70 -54.08
N LEU A 1085 31.73 0.59 -53.92
CA LEU A 1085 30.97 0.27 -52.70
C LEU A 1085 31.92 -0.09 -51.53
N TYR A 1086 33.01 -0.81 -51.82
CA TYR A 1086 34.08 -1.08 -50.85
C TYR A 1086 34.82 0.21 -50.42
N GLU A 1087 35.22 1.05 -51.37
CA GLU A 1087 35.93 2.31 -51.12
C GLU A 1087 35.07 3.28 -50.29
N LYS A 1088 33.78 3.43 -50.64
CA LYS A 1088 32.84 4.33 -49.95
C LYS A 1088 32.47 3.89 -48.52
N HIS A 1089 32.62 2.62 -48.16
CA HIS A 1089 32.14 2.10 -46.85
C HIS A 1089 33.25 1.52 -45.96
N MET A 1090 34.43 1.23 -46.50
CA MET A 1090 35.57 0.65 -45.75
C MET A 1090 36.83 1.52 -45.75
N LEU A 1091 36.96 2.56 -46.59
CA LEU A 1091 38.15 3.42 -46.63
C LEU A 1091 37.93 4.86 -46.11
N GLU A 1092 36.69 5.34 -45.99
CA GLU A 1092 36.38 6.58 -45.23
C GLU A 1092 36.01 6.26 -43.78
N LYS A 1093 37.03 6.04 -42.91
CA LYS A 1093 36.86 6.10 -41.45
C LYS A 1093 38.17 6.36 -40.70
#